data_AF-A0A0M9E5R8-F1
#
_entry.id   AF-A0A0M9E5R8-F1
#
_cell.length_a   1.000
_cell.length_b   1.000
_cell.length_c   1.000
_cell.angle_alpha   90.00
_cell.angle_beta   90.00
_cell.angle_gamma   90.00
#
_symmetry.space_group_name_H-M   'P 1'
#
loop_
_entity.id
_entity.type
_entity.pdbx_description
1 polymer ?
#
loop_
_entity_poly.entity_id
_entity_poly.type
_entity_poly.pdbx_seq_one_letter_code
_entity_poly.pdbx_strand_id
1 'polypeptide(L)'
;MINQTTYTASEINDIWIKYQQKKRIVYPQMTEQNNDVKTDSAKKHLELFQHFGGEFVDLSKISIPELFDHYEKIDFIYPDKKKKLQDHITLIQKNWEKAFTLKNEISIFLKVSGEVAGQALFSSLQAWRPTCHGLQIHHLTSNYPSWTCATILAIMSKAKKDQYVAGQFYYRPDNVYPARVFGELATIISPEYMVDIPFHYLEVPAVNERIDTIHVKQCTNKHQYGICDFAKQIRGPVYTIGEELNCYDIEMNNLDNIYQKAGLRRRRYIWMAFHDGKQVAAIIVNRGPFGLNLSFIENKCDILLIPDIDTQLAHKVLKSLLYHASTAYFSNVSEIVYPVDYIPVMADSLCYPLLLELGAKEIRKYNQSIWLMNGFDEWSPNMENIFEPVLADSKKIKNIAPGSETYMKQHNEYFMEHPLDNWRLERKVNPRQFVHKYIKKYLKKAANVLEIGCGPGIIAKFIGENYPDISLTVIDKSHEKTKKTNENTKFLEKIQISGGEIYKLPLRDNSYDFIFCRLLFQYLKEPQTAVNEMMRVCKKGGTIMVQDLDGQMLSHYPEKNDLQTLIERISKIIAENQGFDPYVGRKLFSFFNLAGLKQIKIRFDEYHKIAGTIDKKNYKLWEAKLEIALPELIWVLGSEKKARQLKDDYLNYLLDKKTFTFSHMMTAYGIKE
;
A
#
# COMPACT_ATOMS: atom_id res chain seq x y z
N MET A 1 59.08 -20.77 9.67
CA MET A 1 59.07 -21.23 8.26
C MET A 1 57.97 -22.26 8.12
N ILE A 2 56.83 -21.86 7.55
CA ILE A 2 55.74 -22.77 7.16
C ILE A 2 55.63 -22.60 5.65
N ASN A 3 55.84 -23.69 4.90
CA ASN A 3 55.93 -23.70 3.45
C ASN A 3 54.68 -23.07 2.82
N GLN A 4 54.88 -21.98 2.09
CA GLN A 4 53.88 -21.38 1.21
C GLN A 4 53.81 -22.18 -0.08
N THR A 5 52.86 -23.09 -0.20
CA THR A 5 52.47 -23.64 -1.49
C THR A 5 51.46 -22.66 -2.11
N THR A 6 51.90 -21.86 -3.09
CA THR A 6 51.02 -21.00 -3.89
C THR A 6 50.23 -21.87 -4.87
N TYR A 7 48.92 -21.95 -4.67
CA TYR A 7 47.98 -22.55 -5.64
C TYR A 7 47.54 -21.50 -6.66
N THR A 8 47.48 -21.87 -7.93
CA THR A 8 46.89 -21.03 -8.99
C THR A 8 45.36 -20.95 -8.85
N ALA A 9 44.73 -19.93 -9.44
CA ALA A 9 43.26 -19.76 -9.36
C ALA A 9 42.50 -20.99 -9.91
N SER A 10 43.05 -21.67 -10.92
CA SER A 10 42.47 -22.92 -11.46
C SER A 10 42.59 -24.07 -10.46
N GLU A 11 43.72 -24.21 -9.79
CA GLU A 11 43.92 -25.26 -8.78
C GLU A 11 43.07 -25.01 -7.54
N ILE A 12 42.86 -23.76 -7.14
CA ILE A 12 41.91 -23.40 -6.07
C ILE A 12 40.48 -23.74 -6.48
N ASN A 13 40.09 -23.47 -7.73
CA ASN A 13 38.76 -23.82 -8.25
C ASN A 13 38.56 -25.34 -8.31
N ASP A 14 39.57 -26.11 -8.73
CA ASP A 14 39.51 -27.57 -8.75
C ASP A 14 39.54 -28.19 -7.34
N ILE A 15 40.33 -27.61 -6.42
CA ILE A 15 40.30 -27.99 -5.00
C ILE A 15 38.93 -27.65 -4.41
N TRP A 16 38.30 -26.55 -4.81
CA TRP A 16 36.97 -26.13 -4.34
C TRP A 16 35.84 -27.00 -4.91
N ILE A 17 35.88 -27.36 -6.20
CA ILE A 17 34.97 -28.34 -6.81
C ILE A 17 35.14 -29.70 -6.13
N LYS A 18 36.40 -30.14 -5.91
CA LYS A 18 36.68 -31.38 -5.17
C LYS A 18 36.27 -31.29 -3.69
N TYR A 19 36.33 -30.10 -3.07
CA TYR A 19 35.89 -29.86 -1.69
C TYR A 19 34.37 -29.89 -1.58
N GLN A 20 33.64 -29.31 -2.55
CA GLN A 20 32.19 -29.42 -2.68
C GLN A 20 31.73 -30.86 -2.99
N GLN A 21 32.52 -31.62 -3.76
CA GLN A 21 32.23 -33.03 -4.06
C GLN A 21 32.56 -33.98 -2.88
N LYS A 22 33.66 -33.74 -2.15
CA LYS A 22 34.09 -34.59 -1.00
C LYS A 22 33.37 -34.26 0.31
N LYS A 23 32.93 -33.03 0.50
CA LYS A 23 31.97 -32.67 1.53
C LYS A 23 30.68 -32.30 0.82
N ARG A 24 29.83 -33.32 0.58
CA ARG A 24 28.40 -33.14 0.81
C ARG A 24 28.31 -32.32 2.09
N ILE A 25 27.95 -31.04 1.99
CA ILE A 25 27.30 -30.38 3.11
C ILE A 25 26.12 -31.29 3.38
N VAL A 26 26.26 -32.09 4.43
CA VAL A 26 25.22 -33.00 4.88
C VAL A 26 24.14 -32.08 5.41
N TYR A 27 23.28 -31.60 4.52
CA TYR A 27 21.89 -31.38 4.89
C TYR A 27 21.41 -32.71 5.49
N PRO A 28 20.64 -32.70 6.60
CA PRO A 28 20.11 -33.91 7.20
C PRO A 28 19.58 -34.81 6.09
N GLN A 29 20.08 -36.04 6.01
CA GLN A 29 19.63 -37.01 5.01
C GLN A 29 18.10 -37.06 5.04
N MET A 30 17.47 -36.77 3.91
CA MET A 30 16.07 -37.08 3.68
C MET A 30 15.89 -38.56 3.99
N THR A 31 15.22 -38.88 5.09
CA THR A 31 14.61 -40.19 5.25
C THR A 31 13.67 -40.38 4.07
N GLU A 32 13.90 -41.41 3.26
CA GLU A 32 13.21 -41.77 2.01
C GLU A 32 11.69 -42.01 2.12
N GLN A 33 11.03 -41.61 3.20
CA GLN A 33 9.65 -41.98 3.49
C GLN A 33 8.57 -40.95 3.14
N ASN A 34 8.84 -39.92 2.33
CA ASN A 34 7.78 -38.96 1.95
C ASN A 34 7.96 -38.28 0.58
N ASN A 35 8.48 -39.01 -0.41
CA ASN A 35 8.62 -38.47 -1.78
C ASN A 35 7.29 -38.42 -2.57
N ASP A 36 6.25 -39.12 -2.14
CA ASP A 36 4.98 -39.19 -2.90
C ASP A 36 3.98 -38.06 -2.58
N VAL A 37 4.16 -37.32 -1.48
CA VAL A 37 3.19 -36.27 -1.07
C VAL A 37 3.63 -34.84 -1.47
N LYS A 38 4.90 -34.64 -1.86
CA LYS A 38 5.51 -33.29 -1.94
C LYS A 38 5.69 -32.72 -3.36
N THR A 39 5.55 -33.53 -4.39
CA THR A 39 5.61 -33.10 -5.81
C THR A 39 4.25 -32.65 -6.35
N ASP A 40 3.16 -33.04 -5.69
CA ASP A 40 1.80 -32.82 -6.18
C ASP A 40 1.31 -31.37 -5.96
N SER A 41 1.77 -30.68 -4.91
CA SER A 41 1.36 -29.28 -4.66
C SER A 41 1.96 -28.31 -5.68
N ALA A 42 3.26 -28.35 -5.96
CA ALA A 42 3.90 -27.45 -6.93
C ALA A 42 3.34 -27.65 -8.35
N LYS A 43 3.02 -28.89 -8.70
CA LYS A 43 2.34 -29.24 -9.95
C LYS A 43 0.92 -28.69 -9.97
N LYS A 44 0.12 -28.89 -8.92
CA LYS A 44 -1.23 -28.35 -8.77
C LYS A 44 -1.27 -26.81 -8.83
N HIS A 45 -0.25 -26.12 -8.33
CA HIS A 45 -0.13 -24.66 -8.39
C HIS A 45 0.27 -24.15 -9.78
N LEU A 46 1.15 -24.87 -10.48
CA LEU A 46 1.48 -24.59 -11.89
C LEU A 46 0.28 -24.89 -12.80
N GLU A 47 -0.46 -25.96 -12.50
CA GLU A 47 -1.73 -26.29 -13.13
C GLU A 47 -2.80 -25.24 -12.83
N LEU A 48 -2.88 -24.68 -11.62
CA LEU A 48 -3.74 -23.54 -11.28
C LEU A 48 -3.34 -22.26 -12.02
N PHE A 49 -2.03 -21.98 -12.13
CA PHE A 49 -1.47 -20.89 -12.92
C PHE A 49 -1.89 -21.03 -14.40
N GLN A 50 -1.69 -22.21 -14.99
CA GLN A 50 -2.09 -22.53 -16.36
C GLN A 50 -3.62 -22.54 -16.54
N HIS A 51 -4.37 -23.04 -15.55
CA HIS A 51 -5.84 -23.09 -15.53
C HIS A 51 -6.48 -21.70 -15.56
N PHE A 52 -5.80 -20.68 -15.02
CA PHE A 52 -6.23 -19.28 -15.14
C PHE A 52 -5.66 -18.55 -16.38
N GLY A 53 -5.10 -19.27 -17.36
CA GLY A 53 -4.51 -18.68 -18.56
C GLY A 53 -3.14 -18.04 -18.33
N GLY A 54 -2.48 -18.40 -17.22
CA GLY A 54 -1.11 -17.98 -16.92
C GLY A 54 -0.13 -18.61 -17.90
N GLU A 55 0.45 -17.78 -18.76
CA GLU A 55 1.57 -18.17 -19.61
C GLU A 55 2.83 -17.45 -19.14
N PHE A 56 3.97 -18.15 -19.18
CA PHE A 56 5.25 -17.48 -19.01
C PHE A 56 5.47 -16.55 -20.20
N VAL A 57 5.42 -15.25 -19.96
CA VAL A 57 5.65 -14.27 -21.02
C VAL A 57 7.11 -14.30 -21.44
N ASP A 58 7.34 -14.49 -22.74
CA ASP A 58 8.67 -14.30 -23.31
C ASP A 58 9.07 -12.83 -23.22
N LEU A 59 10.10 -12.55 -22.43
CA LEU A 59 10.61 -11.21 -22.17
C LEU A 59 11.08 -10.47 -23.43
N SER A 60 11.37 -11.15 -24.55
CA SER A 60 11.70 -10.46 -25.82
C SER A 60 10.50 -9.82 -26.50
N LYS A 61 9.29 -10.13 -26.04
CA LYS A 61 8.04 -9.62 -26.62
C LYS A 61 7.43 -8.49 -25.80
N ILE A 62 8.10 -8.05 -24.72
CA ILE A 62 7.64 -6.95 -23.89
C ILE A 62 8.39 -5.67 -24.26
N SER A 63 7.65 -4.66 -24.71
CA SER A 63 8.16 -3.30 -24.81
C SER A 63 8.24 -2.68 -23.40
N ILE A 64 9.44 -2.27 -22.98
CA ILE A 64 9.65 -1.64 -21.67
C ILE A 64 8.86 -0.32 -21.53
N PRO A 65 8.86 0.60 -22.52
CA PRO A 65 8.02 1.78 -22.46
C PRO A 65 6.53 1.45 -22.29
N GLU A 66 5.98 0.51 -23.06
CA GLU A 66 4.57 0.11 -22.96
C GLU A 66 4.24 -0.51 -21.60
N LEU A 67 5.19 -1.26 -21.01
CA LEU A 67 5.03 -1.82 -19.67
C LEU A 67 4.93 -0.72 -18.61
N PHE A 68 5.76 0.32 -18.71
CA PHE A 68 5.71 1.47 -17.81
C PHE A 68 4.46 2.31 -18.01
N ASP A 69 4.00 2.51 -19.25
CA ASP A 69 2.71 3.15 -19.54
C ASP A 69 1.56 2.36 -18.89
N HIS A 70 1.62 1.03 -18.92
CA HIS A 70 0.65 0.18 -18.25
C HIS A 70 0.69 0.38 -16.73
N TYR A 71 1.89 0.42 -16.13
CA TYR A 71 2.07 0.72 -14.71
C TYR A 71 1.53 2.08 -14.27
N GLU A 72 1.61 3.10 -15.13
CA GLU A 72 0.93 4.38 -14.89
C GLU A 72 -0.58 4.24 -14.98
N LYS A 73 -1.12 3.56 -16.01
CA LYS A 73 -2.56 3.39 -16.22
C LYS A 73 -3.28 2.66 -15.08
N ILE A 74 -2.60 1.71 -14.43
CA ILE A 74 -3.15 0.95 -13.29
C ILE A 74 -2.77 1.53 -11.93
N ASP A 75 -2.29 2.78 -11.90
CA ASP A 75 -1.90 3.52 -10.69
C ASP A 75 -0.81 2.85 -9.82
N PHE A 76 0.00 1.95 -10.42
CA PHE A 76 1.19 1.44 -9.75
C PHE A 76 2.27 2.53 -9.64
N ILE A 77 2.37 3.39 -10.65
CA ILE A 77 3.16 4.62 -10.64
C ILE A 77 2.24 5.80 -10.37
N TYR A 78 1.78 5.91 -9.12
CA TYR A 78 0.98 7.03 -8.61
C TYR A 78 1.75 8.37 -8.64
N PRO A 79 1.07 9.52 -8.55
CA PRO A 79 1.66 10.84 -8.82
C PRO A 79 2.97 11.15 -8.06
N ASP A 80 3.05 10.84 -6.77
CA ASP A 80 4.27 11.06 -5.99
C ASP A 80 5.43 10.16 -6.44
N LYS A 81 5.14 8.90 -6.80
CA LYS A 81 6.16 8.01 -7.38
C LYS A 81 6.59 8.53 -8.75
N LYS A 82 5.63 8.94 -9.60
CA LYS A 82 5.93 9.53 -10.92
C LYS A 82 6.86 10.72 -10.78
N LYS A 83 6.57 11.65 -9.87
CA LYS A 83 7.42 12.82 -9.58
C LYS A 83 8.84 12.43 -9.19
N LYS A 84 9.02 11.37 -8.39
CA LYS A 84 10.36 10.86 -8.02
C LYS A 84 11.10 10.20 -9.17
N LEU A 85 10.39 9.55 -10.09
CA LEU A 85 10.99 8.82 -11.21
C LEU A 85 11.21 9.72 -12.45
N GLN A 86 10.47 10.82 -12.59
CA GLN A 86 10.38 11.59 -13.84
C GLN A 86 11.74 12.04 -14.37
N ASP A 87 12.65 12.47 -13.49
CA ASP A 87 13.96 13.02 -13.87
C ASP A 87 14.94 11.92 -14.31
N HIS A 88 14.57 10.65 -14.10
CA HIS A 88 15.44 9.49 -14.32
C HIS A 88 14.77 8.38 -15.14
N ILE A 89 13.52 8.56 -15.57
CA ILE A 89 12.71 7.48 -16.16
C ILE A 89 13.36 6.86 -17.40
N THR A 90 14.02 7.68 -18.23
CA THR A 90 14.75 7.22 -19.42
C THR A 90 15.94 6.32 -19.04
N LEU A 91 16.68 6.67 -17.99
CA LEU A 91 17.78 5.84 -17.48
C LEU A 91 17.24 4.51 -16.94
N ILE A 92 16.13 4.57 -16.19
CA ILE A 92 15.48 3.40 -15.60
C ILE A 92 15.04 2.43 -16.70
N GLN A 93 14.29 2.91 -17.70
CA GLN A 93 13.82 2.10 -18.82
C GLN A 93 15.00 1.48 -19.59
N LYS A 94 16.06 2.24 -19.86
CA LYS A 94 17.27 1.72 -20.51
C LYS A 94 17.97 0.63 -19.69
N ASN A 95 18.03 0.79 -18.37
CA ASN A 95 18.59 -0.23 -17.48
C ASN A 95 17.74 -1.50 -17.47
N TRP A 96 16.40 -1.37 -17.55
CA TRP A 96 15.49 -2.50 -17.71
C TRP A 96 15.69 -3.22 -19.04
N GLU A 97 15.78 -2.49 -20.15
CA GLU A 97 16.04 -3.06 -21.48
C GLU A 97 17.34 -3.88 -21.49
N LYS A 98 18.43 -3.31 -20.95
CA LYS A 98 19.70 -4.02 -20.76
C LYS A 98 19.55 -5.23 -19.85
N ALA A 99 18.84 -5.09 -18.73
CA ALA A 99 18.68 -6.20 -17.79
C ALA A 99 17.91 -7.38 -18.41
N PHE A 100 16.99 -7.08 -19.34
CA PHE A 100 16.19 -8.05 -20.06
C PHE A 100 16.97 -8.78 -21.15
N THR A 101 18.16 -8.31 -21.59
CA THR A 101 19.00 -9.08 -22.53
C THR A 101 19.68 -10.27 -21.86
N LEU A 102 19.84 -10.24 -20.54
CA LEU A 102 20.45 -11.30 -19.72
C LEU A 102 19.39 -12.12 -18.98
N LYS A 103 18.30 -12.46 -19.69
CA LYS A 103 17.17 -13.24 -19.16
C LYS A 103 17.65 -14.45 -18.39
N ASN A 104 17.07 -14.70 -17.21
CA ASN A 104 17.40 -15.81 -16.31
C ASN A 104 18.82 -15.80 -15.73
N GLU A 105 19.78 -15.07 -16.32
CA GLU A 105 21.12 -14.87 -15.78
C GLU A 105 21.13 -13.80 -14.68
N ILE A 106 20.40 -12.70 -14.81
CA ILE A 106 20.35 -11.65 -13.77
C ILE A 106 18.94 -11.29 -13.31
N SER A 107 17.94 -11.51 -14.15
CA SER A 107 16.56 -11.17 -13.86
C SER A 107 15.58 -12.23 -14.37
N ILE A 108 14.53 -12.43 -13.60
CA ILE A 108 13.37 -13.25 -13.92
C ILE A 108 12.19 -12.30 -13.83
N PHE A 109 11.51 -12.08 -14.95
CA PHE A 109 10.29 -11.29 -14.96
C PHE A 109 9.13 -12.20 -15.34
N LEU A 110 8.06 -12.13 -14.55
CA LEU A 110 6.81 -12.80 -14.82
C LEU A 110 5.76 -11.74 -15.01
N LYS A 111 5.06 -11.81 -16.13
CA LYS A 111 3.82 -11.09 -16.36
C LYS A 111 2.75 -12.12 -16.64
N VAL A 112 1.57 -11.88 -16.09
CA VAL A 112 0.35 -12.59 -16.42
C VAL A 112 -0.65 -11.50 -16.78
N SER A 113 -1.19 -11.58 -17.99
CA SER A 113 -2.27 -10.70 -18.42
C SER A 113 -3.32 -11.53 -19.13
N GLY A 114 -4.59 -11.25 -18.86
CA GLY A 114 -5.69 -11.96 -19.49
C GLY A 114 -7.00 -11.27 -19.20
N GLU A 115 -8.10 -11.93 -19.51
CA GLU A 115 -9.45 -11.44 -19.24
C GLU A 115 -10.24 -12.52 -18.50
N VAL A 116 -10.82 -12.16 -17.36
CA VAL A 116 -11.75 -13.05 -16.64
C VAL A 116 -13.04 -12.27 -16.44
N ALA A 117 -14.15 -12.81 -16.92
CA ALA A 117 -15.49 -12.24 -16.72
C ALA A 117 -15.59 -10.77 -17.20
N GLY A 118 -14.96 -10.43 -18.33
CA GLY A 118 -15.00 -9.07 -18.89
C GLY A 118 -13.99 -8.07 -18.31
N GLN A 119 -13.09 -8.51 -17.43
CA GLN A 119 -12.09 -7.65 -16.76
C GLN A 119 -10.67 -7.97 -17.21
N ALA A 120 -9.93 -6.94 -17.62
CA ALA A 120 -8.50 -7.04 -17.87
C ALA A 120 -7.76 -7.33 -16.55
N LEU A 121 -7.25 -8.55 -16.41
CA LEU A 121 -6.41 -8.97 -15.31
C LEU A 121 -4.94 -8.76 -15.67
N PHE A 122 -4.18 -8.27 -14.70
CA PHE A 122 -2.76 -8.04 -14.84
C PHE A 122 -2.05 -8.32 -13.51
N SER A 123 -0.99 -9.13 -13.58
CA SER A 123 -0.05 -9.34 -12.49
C SER A 123 1.35 -9.32 -13.06
N SER A 124 2.25 -8.57 -12.45
CA SER A 124 3.67 -8.61 -12.80
C SER A 124 4.55 -8.66 -11.57
N LEU A 125 5.60 -9.45 -11.68
CA LEU A 125 6.58 -9.68 -10.65
C LEU A 125 7.95 -9.68 -11.32
N GLN A 126 8.90 -9.00 -10.71
CA GLN A 126 10.31 -9.06 -11.09
C GLN A 126 11.13 -9.62 -9.95
N ALA A 127 11.95 -10.62 -10.25
CA ALA A 127 13.06 -11.00 -9.40
C ALA A 127 14.38 -10.67 -10.10
N TRP A 128 15.38 -10.23 -9.35
CA TRP A 128 16.74 -10.08 -9.87
C TRP A 128 17.74 -10.66 -8.88
N ARG A 129 18.98 -10.83 -9.32
CA ARG A 129 20.08 -11.31 -8.49
C ARG A 129 20.75 -10.14 -7.77
N PRO A 130 20.46 -9.92 -6.46
CA PRO A 130 21.23 -8.98 -5.66
C PRO A 130 22.61 -9.53 -5.28
N THR A 131 22.77 -10.85 -5.28
CA THR A 131 23.99 -11.59 -4.92
C THR A 131 24.18 -12.76 -5.91
N CYS A 132 25.26 -13.54 -5.81
CA CYS A 132 25.54 -14.59 -6.79
C CYS A 132 24.46 -15.69 -6.77
N HIS A 133 23.99 -16.12 -5.62
CA HIS A 133 23.02 -17.21 -5.46
C HIS A 133 21.75 -16.75 -4.74
N GLY A 134 21.55 -15.45 -4.56
CA GLY A 134 20.32 -14.89 -3.99
C GLY A 134 19.39 -14.32 -5.05
N LEU A 135 18.11 -14.27 -4.73
CA LEU A 135 17.09 -13.54 -5.49
C LEU A 135 16.43 -12.48 -4.62
N GLN A 136 16.31 -11.27 -5.16
CA GLN A 136 15.43 -10.25 -4.60
C GLN A 136 14.16 -10.20 -5.43
N ILE A 137 13.04 -10.49 -4.78
CA ILE A 137 11.71 -10.58 -5.36
C ILE A 137 10.99 -9.25 -5.10
N HIS A 138 10.50 -8.64 -6.17
CA HIS A 138 9.72 -7.42 -6.14
C HIS A 138 8.40 -7.66 -6.85
N HIS A 139 7.35 -7.74 -6.04
CA HIS A 139 5.99 -7.64 -6.55
C HIS A 139 5.78 -6.23 -7.06
N LEU A 140 5.59 -6.10 -8.37
CA LEU A 140 5.41 -4.80 -8.99
C LEU A 140 3.94 -4.43 -8.87
N THR A 141 3.03 -5.23 -9.41
CA THR A 141 1.60 -4.92 -9.30
C THR A 141 0.76 -6.13 -9.62
N SER A 142 -0.42 -6.19 -9.02
CA SER A 142 -1.44 -7.17 -9.34
C SER A 142 -2.80 -6.62 -8.97
N ASN A 143 -3.76 -6.77 -9.86
CA ASN A 143 -5.17 -6.51 -9.55
C ASN A 143 -5.92 -7.80 -9.13
N TYR A 144 -5.21 -8.92 -8.95
CA TYR A 144 -5.82 -10.19 -8.57
C TYR A 144 -4.91 -11.02 -7.64
N PRO A 145 -5.25 -11.17 -6.34
CA PRO A 145 -4.37 -11.81 -5.37
C PRO A 145 -3.97 -13.26 -5.69
N SER A 146 -4.82 -14.04 -6.39
CA SER A 146 -4.45 -15.39 -6.79
C SER A 146 -3.33 -15.41 -7.83
N TRP A 147 -3.25 -14.40 -8.69
CA TRP A 147 -2.19 -14.27 -9.67
C TRP A 147 -0.89 -13.76 -9.02
N THR A 148 -1.00 -12.97 -7.95
CA THR A 148 0.16 -12.67 -7.09
C THR A 148 0.72 -13.96 -6.48
N CYS A 149 -0.13 -14.80 -5.88
CA CYS A 149 0.27 -16.09 -5.35
C CYS A 149 0.97 -16.95 -6.42
N ALA A 150 0.32 -17.11 -7.57
CA ALA A 150 0.82 -17.94 -8.65
C ALA A 150 2.17 -17.43 -9.20
N THR A 151 2.33 -16.11 -9.36
CA THR A 151 3.60 -15.53 -9.82
C THR A 151 4.73 -15.67 -8.80
N ILE A 152 4.45 -15.53 -7.50
CA ILE A 152 5.45 -15.78 -6.44
C ILE A 152 5.86 -17.26 -6.43
N LEU A 153 4.90 -18.19 -6.46
CA LEU A 153 5.15 -19.63 -6.51
C LEU A 153 5.95 -20.05 -7.75
N ALA A 154 5.62 -19.49 -8.91
CA ALA A 154 6.33 -19.75 -10.15
C ALA A 154 7.79 -19.30 -10.05
N ILE A 155 8.06 -18.09 -9.51
CA ILE A 155 9.43 -17.61 -9.32
C ILE A 155 10.19 -18.45 -8.32
N MET A 156 9.57 -18.85 -7.21
CA MET A 156 10.27 -19.60 -6.18
C MET A 156 10.48 -21.07 -6.59
N SER A 157 9.56 -21.66 -7.36
CA SER A 157 9.77 -22.98 -7.99
C SER A 157 10.93 -22.93 -8.98
N LYS A 158 11.01 -21.86 -9.79
CA LYS A 158 12.15 -21.62 -10.67
C LYS A 158 13.44 -21.40 -9.87
N ALA A 159 13.39 -20.64 -8.77
CA ALA A 159 14.52 -20.40 -7.90
C ALA A 159 15.09 -21.71 -7.32
N LYS A 160 14.22 -22.61 -6.89
CA LYS A 160 14.61 -23.92 -6.39
C LYS A 160 15.21 -24.80 -7.50
N LYS A 161 14.59 -24.82 -8.68
CA LYS A 161 15.09 -25.56 -9.86
C LYS A 161 16.47 -25.09 -10.29
N ASP A 162 16.67 -23.77 -10.29
CA ASP A 162 17.93 -23.11 -10.69
C ASP A 162 18.94 -23.06 -9.53
N GLN A 163 18.65 -23.73 -8.41
CA GLN A 163 19.55 -23.91 -7.26
C GLN A 163 20.03 -22.59 -6.62
N TYR A 164 19.17 -21.58 -6.55
CA TYR A 164 19.43 -20.41 -5.71
C TYR A 164 19.53 -20.84 -4.23
N VAL A 165 20.25 -20.08 -3.42
CA VAL A 165 20.50 -20.36 -2.00
C VAL A 165 19.51 -19.62 -1.10
N ALA A 166 19.15 -18.40 -1.47
CA ALA A 166 18.27 -17.55 -0.67
C ALA A 166 17.35 -16.68 -1.53
N GLY A 167 16.23 -16.29 -0.96
CA GLY A 167 15.30 -15.31 -1.50
C GLY A 167 15.09 -14.17 -0.52
N GLN A 168 14.77 -13.00 -1.04
CA GLN A 168 14.50 -11.81 -0.25
C GLN A 168 13.31 -11.03 -0.82
N PHE A 169 12.47 -10.47 0.04
CA PHE A 169 11.47 -9.47 -0.34
C PHE A 169 11.47 -8.33 0.69
N TYR A 170 11.04 -7.17 0.22
CA TYR A 170 10.81 -6.00 1.06
C TYR A 170 9.32 -5.72 1.05
N TYR A 171 8.73 -5.64 2.23
CA TYR A 171 7.32 -5.30 2.36
C TYR A 171 7.13 -4.17 3.35
N ARG A 172 6.01 -3.48 3.19
CA ARG A 172 5.60 -2.36 4.04
C ARG A 172 4.74 -2.92 5.16
N PRO A 173 5.18 -2.89 6.43
CA PRO A 173 4.40 -3.44 7.55
C PRO A 173 3.12 -2.61 7.82
N ASP A 174 3.07 -1.36 7.38
CA ASP A 174 1.92 -0.45 7.45
C ASP A 174 0.91 -0.67 6.31
N ASN A 175 1.27 -1.40 5.25
CA ASN A 175 0.34 -1.75 4.18
C ASN A 175 -0.33 -3.11 4.48
N VAL A 176 -1.66 -3.12 4.58
CA VAL A 176 -2.44 -4.28 4.99
C VAL A 176 -2.21 -5.50 4.10
N TYR A 177 -2.17 -5.33 2.77
CA TYR A 177 -2.04 -6.47 1.86
C TYR A 177 -0.64 -7.12 1.93
N PRO A 178 0.48 -6.39 1.72
CA PRO A 178 1.82 -6.93 1.89
C PRO A 178 2.08 -7.40 3.32
N ALA A 179 1.60 -6.71 4.36
CA ALA A 179 1.80 -7.16 5.74
C ALA A 179 1.07 -8.48 6.03
N ARG A 180 -0.14 -8.67 5.49
CA ARG A 180 -0.88 -9.93 5.63
C ARG A 180 -0.21 -11.05 4.86
N VAL A 181 0.13 -10.83 3.59
CA VAL A 181 0.77 -11.86 2.77
C VAL A 181 2.16 -12.17 3.30
N PHE A 182 3.05 -11.17 3.29
CA PHE A 182 4.47 -11.36 3.56
C PHE A 182 4.84 -11.39 5.05
N GLY A 183 4.05 -10.75 5.91
CA GLY A 183 4.22 -10.87 7.35
C GLY A 183 3.79 -12.23 7.88
N GLU A 184 2.70 -12.82 7.37
CA GLU A 184 2.32 -14.20 7.73
C GLU A 184 3.40 -15.20 7.29
N LEU A 185 4.09 -14.97 6.15
CA LEU A 185 5.24 -15.78 5.74
C LEU A 185 6.31 -15.86 6.83
N ALA A 186 6.65 -14.70 7.42
CA ALA A 186 7.66 -14.59 8.45
C ALA A 186 7.33 -15.37 9.72
N THR A 187 6.05 -15.70 9.94
CA THR A 187 5.62 -16.47 11.11
C THR A 187 5.63 -17.98 10.89
N ILE A 188 5.69 -18.44 9.63
CA ILE A 188 5.58 -19.86 9.28
C ILE A 188 6.95 -20.52 9.14
N ILE A 189 7.90 -19.82 8.53
CA ILE A 189 9.23 -20.36 8.29
C ILE A 189 10.02 -20.32 9.61
N SER A 190 10.62 -21.45 9.95
CA SER A 190 11.44 -21.62 11.14
C SER A 190 12.58 -20.58 11.17
N PRO A 191 12.93 -20.03 12.36
CA PRO A 191 14.00 -19.04 12.50
C PRO A 191 15.39 -19.52 12.01
N GLU A 192 15.59 -20.84 11.85
CA GLU A 192 16.80 -21.41 11.26
C GLU A 192 16.93 -21.16 9.74
N TYR A 193 15.81 -20.89 9.06
CA TYR A 193 15.76 -20.65 7.61
C TYR A 193 15.29 -19.26 7.24
N MET A 194 14.79 -18.45 8.19
CA MET A 194 14.28 -17.11 7.90
C MET A 194 14.69 -16.08 8.95
N VAL A 195 14.92 -14.86 8.49
CA VAL A 195 14.99 -13.67 9.34
C VAL A 195 14.12 -12.58 8.72
N ASP A 196 13.36 -11.88 9.55
CA ASP A 196 12.59 -10.70 9.16
C ASP A 196 13.08 -9.50 9.96
N ILE A 197 13.65 -8.50 9.27
CA ILE A 197 14.37 -7.39 9.89
C ILE A 197 13.62 -6.08 9.62
N PRO A 198 13.11 -5.40 10.65
CA PRO A 198 12.47 -4.10 10.49
C PRO A 198 13.53 -3.02 10.26
N PHE A 199 13.32 -2.21 9.23
CA PHE A 199 14.19 -1.13 8.81
C PHE A 199 13.43 0.17 8.53
N HIS A 200 14.09 1.27 8.83
CA HIS A 200 13.77 2.61 8.34
C HIS A 200 14.66 2.88 7.13
N TYR A 201 14.05 3.13 5.97
CA TYR A 201 14.76 3.53 4.75
C TYR A 201 14.94 5.04 4.74
N LEU A 202 16.21 5.47 4.80
CA LEU A 202 16.60 6.86 5.00
C LEU A 202 17.39 7.40 3.82
N GLU A 203 17.19 8.68 3.50
CA GLU A 203 18.10 9.50 2.70
C GLU A 203 19.11 10.13 3.66
N VAL A 204 20.38 9.71 3.57
CA VAL A 204 21.47 10.26 4.39
C VAL A 204 22.34 11.18 3.53
N PRO A 205 22.62 12.42 3.94
CA PRO A 205 23.47 13.32 3.16
C PRO A 205 24.91 12.77 3.01
N ALA A 206 25.58 13.15 1.93
CA ALA A 206 27.00 12.83 1.73
C ALA A 206 27.85 13.39 2.88
N VAL A 207 28.78 12.59 3.38
CA VAL A 207 29.73 13.00 4.43
C VAL A 207 31.08 13.24 3.79
N ASN A 208 31.53 14.51 3.79
CA ASN A 208 32.76 14.94 3.12
C ASN A 208 33.95 15.10 4.06
N GLU A 209 33.73 15.01 5.38
CA GLU A 209 34.77 15.17 6.38
C GLU A 209 35.19 13.81 6.94
N ARG A 210 36.50 13.53 6.86
CA ARG A 210 37.08 12.33 7.45
C ARG A 210 37.31 12.53 8.95
N ILE A 211 36.89 11.56 9.76
CA ILE A 211 37.21 11.52 11.18
C ILE A 211 38.37 10.54 11.39
N ASP A 212 39.54 11.05 11.75
CA ASP A 212 40.77 10.24 11.86
C ASP A 212 40.85 9.42 13.16
N THR A 213 39.98 9.66 14.14
CA THR A 213 40.00 8.94 15.43
C THR A 213 39.43 7.53 15.36
N ILE A 214 38.70 7.18 14.29
CA ILE A 214 38.13 5.85 14.10
C ILE A 214 38.90 5.14 12.99
N HIS A 215 39.44 3.97 13.30
CA HIS A 215 40.18 3.20 12.32
C HIS A 215 39.22 2.40 11.44
N VAL A 216 39.10 2.77 10.16
CA VAL A 216 38.23 2.09 9.20
C VAL A 216 39.08 1.35 8.16
N LYS A 217 38.77 0.07 7.93
CA LYS A 217 39.40 -0.75 6.88
C LYS A 217 38.36 -1.23 5.88
N GLN A 218 38.71 -1.24 4.60
CA GLN A 218 37.85 -1.80 3.56
C GLN A 218 38.00 -3.32 3.52
N CYS A 219 36.89 -4.05 3.63
CA CYS A 219 36.88 -5.47 3.38
C CYS A 219 36.90 -5.75 1.87
N THR A 220 37.76 -6.68 1.47
CA THR A 220 37.91 -7.15 0.09
C THR A 220 37.97 -8.68 0.08
N ASN A 221 37.88 -9.30 -1.08
CA ASN A 221 38.02 -10.76 -1.20
C ASN A 221 39.38 -11.25 -0.63
N LYS A 222 40.43 -10.42 -0.67
CA LYS A 222 41.75 -10.73 -0.08
C LYS A 222 41.79 -10.54 1.44
N HIS A 223 41.07 -9.55 1.95
CA HIS A 223 41.09 -9.16 3.37
C HIS A 223 39.68 -8.90 3.85
N GLN A 224 39.03 -9.93 4.40
CA GLN A 224 37.62 -9.84 4.82
C GLN A 224 37.44 -9.27 6.24
N TYR A 225 38.52 -9.20 7.02
CA TYR A 225 38.55 -8.71 8.40
C TYR A 225 37.46 -9.28 9.33
N GLY A 226 37.04 -10.53 9.12
CA GLY A 226 36.02 -11.18 9.97
C GLY A 226 34.60 -10.64 9.79
N ILE A 227 34.30 -9.97 8.66
CA ILE A 227 32.96 -9.42 8.39
C ILE A 227 31.84 -10.46 8.51
N CYS A 228 32.07 -11.70 8.08
CA CYS A 228 31.07 -12.77 8.17
C CYS A 228 30.68 -13.05 9.62
N ASP A 229 31.67 -13.25 10.50
CA ASP A 229 31.42 -13.54 11.92
C ASP A 229 30.76 -12.35 12.62
N PHE A 230 31.21 -11.13 12.31
CA PHE A 230 30.63 -9.90 12.84
C PHE A 230 29.17 -9.73 12.41
N ALA A 231 28.86 -9.93 11.13
CA ALA A 231 27.50 -9.87 10.61
C ALA A 231 26.62 -10.99 11.18
N LYS A 232 27.18 -12.18 11.37
CA LYS A 232 26.48 -13.31 12.00
C LYS A 232 26.12 -13.02 13.45
N GLN A 233 27.01 -12.33 14.19
CA GLN A 233 26.74 -11.90 15.55
C GLN A 233 25.59 -10.88 15.62
N ILE A 234 25.52 -9.93 14.68
CA ILE A 234 24.54 -8.83 14.72
C ILE A 234 23.20 -9.21 14.08
N ARG A 235 23.21 -9.95 12.96
CA ARG A 235 22.01 -10.26 12.15
C ARG A 235 21.69 -11.74 12.03
N GLY A 236 22.52 -12.61 12.61
CA GLY A 236 22.31 -14.05 12.57
C GLY A 236 22.79 -14.72 11.26
N PRO A 237 22.78 -16.06 11.24
CA PRO A 237 23.30 -16.85 10.13
C PRO A 237 22.50 -16.69 8.83
N VAL A 238 21.17 -16.59 8.90
CA VAL A 238 20.32 -16.46 7.71
C VAL A 238 20.66 -15.20 6.92
N TYR A 239 20.84 -14.07 7.59
CA TYR A 239 21.28 -12.83 6.95
C TYR A 239 22.64 -13.01 6.27
N THR A 240 23.62 -13.60 6.96
CA THR A 240 24.97 -13.78 6.37
C THR A 240 24.99 -14.69 5.15
N ILE A 241 24.11 -15.70 5.11
CA ILE A 241 23.97 -16.61 3.97
C ILE A 241 23.21 -15.91 2.84
N GLY A 242 22.09 -15.25 3.15
CA GLY A 242 21.24 -14.60 2.15
C GLY A 242 21.86 -13.37 1.50
N GLU A 243 22.72 -12.67 2.22
CA GLU A 243 23.58 -11.61 1.67
C GLU A 243 24.94 -12.16 1.20
N GLU A 244 25.21 -13.45 1.29
CA GLU A 244 26.46 -14.10 0.85
C GLU A 244 27.74 -13.47 1.43
N LEU A 245 27.69 -13.05 2.70
CA LEU A 245 28.89 -12.63 3.44
C LEU A 245 29.75 -13.83 3.86
N ASN A 246 29.18 -15.02 3.84
CA ASN A 246 29.84 -16.30 4.15
C ASN A 246 30.59 -16.91 2.95
N CYS A 247 30.78 -16.17 1.86
CA CYS A 247 31.53 -16.62 0.69
C CYS A 247 32.87 -15.86 0.53
N TYR A 248 33.72 -16.34 -0.37
CA TYR A 248 34.99 -15.66 -0.65
C TYR A 248 34.79 -14.36 -1.44
N ASP A 249 33.83 -14.35 -2.38
CA ASP A 249 33.55 -13.23 -3.28
C ASP A 249 32.59 -12.20 -2.67
N ILE A 250 32.97 -11.62 -1.53
CA ILE A 250 32.17 -10.60 -0.84
C ILE A 250 32.01 -9.30 -1.65
N GLU A 251 32.88 -9.05 -2.63
CA GLU A 251 32.80 -7.89 -3.53
C GLU A 251 31.83 -8.08 -4.71
N MET A 252 31.32 -9.32 -4.89
CA MET A 252 30.47 -9.75 -6.01
C MET A 252 31.11 -9.66 -7.39
N ASN A 253 32.42 -9.88 -7.51
CA ASN A 253 33.13 -9.81 -8.79
C ASN A 253 32.52 -10.75 -9.84
N ASN A 254 32.14 -11.97 -9.45
CA ASN A 254 31.59 -12.95 -10.36
C ASN A 254 30.21 -12.52 -10.89
N LEU A 255 29.36 -11.94 -10.03
CA LEU A 255 28.07 -11.42 -10.46
C LEU A 255 28.22 -10.17 -11.32
N ASP A 256 29.16 -9.27 -11.00
CA ASP A 256 29.45 -8.07 -11.81
C ASP A 256 29.81 -8.47 -13.25
N ASN A 257 30.63 -9.51 -13.44
CA ASN A 257 30.98 -10.03 -14.76
C ASN A 257 29.74 -10.46 -15.57
N ILE A 258 28.70 -10.96 -14.92
CA ILE A 258 27.44 -11.31 -15.59
C ILE A 258 26.70 -10.02 -16.00
N TYR A 259 26.55 -9.05 -15.10
CA TYR A 259 25.91 -7.76 -15.40
C TYR A 259 26.62 -7.00 -16.54
N GLN A 260 27.97 -7.07 -16.58
CA GLN A 260 28.78 -6.41 -17.60
C GLN A 260 28.48 -6.89 -19.02
N LYS A 261 28.00 -8.13 -19.21
CA LYS A 261 27.58 -8.63 -20.52
C LYS A 261 26.45 -7.80 -21.16
N ALA A 262 25.65 -7.07 -20.36
CA ALA A 262 24.61 -6.14 -20.83
C ALA A 262 25.03 -4.66 -20.73
N GLY A 263 26.30 -4.36 -20.43
CA GLY A 263 26.74 -3.00 -20.13
C GLY A 263 26.08 -2.45 -18.86
N LEU A 264 25.82 -3.32 -17.88
CA LEU A 264 25.39 -3.00 -16.53
C LEU A 264 26.50 -3.34 -15.55
N ARG A 265 26.39 -2.86 -14.31
CA ARG A 265 27.36 -3.09 -13.24
C ARG A 265 26.66 -3.40 -11.93
N ARG A 266 27.27 -4.26 -11.11
CA ARG A 266 26.84 -4.55 -9.75
C ARG A 266 28.05 -4.83 -8.87
N ARG A 267 28.17 -4.12 -7.76
CA ARG A 267 29.33 -4.18 -6.86
C ARG A 267 28.89 -4.14 -5.41
N ARG A 268 29.66 -4.75 -4.54
CA ARG A 268 29.56 -4.52 -3.10
C ARG A 268 30.86 -3.94 -2.57
N TYR A 269 30.72 -2.90 -1.74
CA TYR A 269 31.82 -2.32 -0.99
C TYR A 269 31.51 -2.46 0.50
N ILE A 270 32.48 -2.89 1.28
CA ILE A 270 32.30 -3.11 2.71
C ILE A 270 33.42 -2.40 3.45
N TRP A 271 33.08 -1.66 4.50
CA TRP A 271 34.05 -1.10 5.43
C TRP A 271 33.74 -1.53 6.84
N MET A 272 34.77 -1.90 7.60
CA MET A 272 34.70 -2.22 9.02
C MET A 272 35.42 -1.16 9.84
N ALA A 273 34.75 -0.68 10.89
CA ALA A 273 35.29 0.24 11.86
C ALA A 273 35.82 -0.51 13.08
N PHE A 274 36.97 -0.06 13.56
CA PHE A 274 37.67 -0.58 14.71
C PHE A 274 37.89 0.51 15.75
N HIS A 275 37.68 0.15 17.02
CA HIS A 275 38.01 0.98 18.17
C HIS A 275 38.74 0.08 19.18
N ASP A 276 39.89 0.53 19.69
CA ASP A 276 40.76 -0.23 20.58
C ASP A 276 41.07 -1.66 20.10
N GLY A 277 41.30 -1.80 18.79
CA GLY A 277 41.60 -3.09 18.14
C GLY A 277 40.40 -4.02 17.98
N LYS A 278 39.21 -3.66 18.46
CA LYS A 278 37.97 -4.44 18.34
C LYS A 278 37.09 -3.93 17.21
N GLN A 279 36.39 -4.83 16.55
CA GLN A 279 35.36 -4.49 15.56
C GLN A 279 34.17 -3.88 16.29
N VAL A 280 33.74 -2.69 15.88
CA VAL A 280 32.61 -1.99 16.51
C VAL A 280 31.46 -1.70 15.56
N ALA A 281 31.73 -1.64 14.25
CA ALA A 281 30.69 -1.49 13.25
C ALA A 281 31.17 -1.92 11.85
N ALA A 282 30.23 -2.13 10.95
CA ALA A 282 30.48 -2.26 9.52
C ALA A 282 29.40 -1.54 8.72
N ILE A 283 29.75 -1.06 7.53
CA ILE A 283 28.80 -0.59 6.52
C ILE A 283 28.95 -1.44 5.26
N ILE A 284 27.83 -1.95 4.76
CA ILE A 284 27.75 -2.78 3.56
C ILE A 284 27.01 -1.97 2.49
N VAL A 285 27.75 -1.53 1.49
CA VAL A 285 27.24 -0.70 0.40
C VAL A 285 27.02 -1.58 -0.83
N ASN A 286 25.76 -1.83 -1.15
CA ASN A 286 25.38 -2.52 -2.37
C ASN A 286 25.13 -1.48 -3.47
N ARG A 287 25.77 -1.65 -4.62
CA ARG A 287 25.63 -0.76 -5.79
C ARG A 287 25.17 -1.57 -6.99
N GLY A 288 24.16 -1.09 -7.69
CA GLY A 288 23.58 -1.78 -8.84
C GLY A 288 22.93 -0.84 -9.84
N PRO A 289 22.38 -1.36 -10.94
CA PRO A 289 21.77 -0.53 -11.97
C PRO A 289 20.56 0.22 -11.41
N PHE A 290 20.60 1.55 -11.55
CA PHE A 290 19.58 2.42 -10.99
C PHE A 290 18.19 2.13 -11.56
N GLY A 291 17.23 1.87 -10.66
CA GLY A 291 15.81 1.75 -11.00
C GLY A 291 15.34 0.36 -11.40
N LEU A 292 16.16 -0.69 -11.26
CA LEU A 292 15.66 -2.07 -11.36
C LEU A 292 14.62 -2.35 -10.26
N ASN A 293 14.77 -1.74 -9.08
CA ASN A 293 13.69 -1.56 -8.13
C ASN A 293 13.25 -0.09 -8.14
N LEU A 294 11.95 0.18 -8.32
CA LEU A 294 11.41 1.55 -8.33
C LEU A 294 11.40 2.26 -6.96
N SER A 295 11.94 1.60 -5.93
CA SER A 295 12.25 2.19 -4.61
C SER A 295 13.77 2.29 -4.36
N PHE A 296 14.59 2.02 -5.38
CA PHE A 296 16.06 2.16 -5.38
C PHE A 296 16.82 1.32 -4.34
N ILE A 297 16.20 0.23 -3.86
CA ILE A 297 16.76 -0.66 -2.83
C ILE A 297 18.00 -1.41 -3.33
N GLU A 298 18.15 -1.61 -4.63
CA GLU A 298 19.33 -2.26 -5.23
C GLU A 298 20.65 -1.52 -4.96
N ASN A 299 20.54 -0.25 -4.55
CA ASN A 299 21.62 0.66 -4.20
C ASN A 299 21.75 0.92 -2.69
N LYS A 300 21.10 0.14 -1.82
CA LYS A 300 21.08 0.36 -0.35
C LYS A 300 22.44 0.20 0.35
N CYS A 301 22.56 0.86 1.50
CA CYS A 301 23.56 0.62 2.55
C CYS A 301 22.90 -0.08 3.75
N ASP A 302 23.52 -1.15 4.23
CA ASP A 302 23.21 -1.72 5.55
C ASP A 302 24.30 -1.32 6.55
N ILE A 303 23.89 -0.93 7.75
CA ILE A 303 24.82 -0.64 8.85
C ILE A 303 24.66 -1.72 9.92
N LEU A 304 25.80 -2.29 10.33
CA LEU A 304 25.93 -3.26 11.39
C LEU A 304 26.66 -2.57 12.54
N LEU A 305 25.96 -2.29 13.63
CA LEU A 305 26.51 -1.61 14.81
C LEU A 305 26.36 -2.53 16.02
N ILE A 306 27.37 -2.61 16.88
CA ILE A 306 27.24 -3.40 18.11
C ILE A 306 26.17 -2.77 19.03
N PRO A 307 25.31 -3.56 19.71
CA PRO A 307 24.18 -3.03 20.49
C PRO A 307 24.55 -2.07 21.63
N ASP A 308 25.68 -2.30 22.31
CA ASP A 308 26.06 -1.59 23.54
C ASP A 308 27.15 -0.52 23.33
N ILE A 309 27.23 0.05 22.12
CA ILE A 309 28.21 1.11 21.83
C ILE A 309 27.82 2.42 22.53
N ASP A 310 28.80 3.11 23.12
CA ASP A 310 28.59 4.46 23.64
C ASP A 310 28.08 5.41 22.55
N THR A 311 27.10 6.26 22.86
CA THR A 311 26.44 7.14 21.90
C THR A 311 27.39 8.12 21.23
N GLN A 312 28.37 8.68 21.95
CA GLN A 312 29.34 9.61 21.35
C GLN A 312 30.29 8.86 20.41
N LEU A 313 30.72 7.66 20.80
CA LEU A 313 31.51 6.78 19.94
C LEU A 313 30.72 6.36 18.70
N ALA A 314 29.44 6.00 18.85
CA ALA A 314 28.57 5.60 17.76
C ALA A 314 28.45 6.70 16.69
N HIS A 315 28.27 7.96 17.11
CA HIS A 315 28.25 9.09 16.18
C HIS A 315 29.55 9.24 15.38
N LYS A 316 30.72 9.11 16.03
CA LYS A 316 32.01 9.16 15.35
C LYS A 316 32.16 8.01 14.36
N VAL A 317 31.81 6.79 14.80
CA VAL A 317 31.87 5.58 13.97
C VAL A 317 30.96 5.68 12.75
N LEU A 318 29.71 6.10 12.92
CA LEU A 318 28.74 6.26 11.82
C LEU A 318 29.21 7.31 10.83
N LYS A 319 29.67 8.48 11.29
CA LYS A 319 30.23 9.52 10.41
C LYS A 319 31.44 8.99 9.63
N SER A 320 32.37 8.28 10.26
CA SER A 320 33.52 7.66 9.57
C SER A 320 33.09 6.65 8.51
N LEU A 321 32.14 5.76 8.83
CA LEU A 321 31.63 4.76 7.88
C LEU A 321 30.88 5.42 6.71
N LEU A 322 30.05 6.43 6.98
CA LEU A 322 29.33 7.19 5.96
C LEU A 322 30.27 8.00 5.05
N TYR A 323 31.37 8.54 5.58
CA TYR A 323 32.42 9.16 4.77
C TYR A 323 32.98 8.15 3.75
N HIS A 324 33.33 6.95 4.21
CA HIS A 324 33.82 5.89 3.31
C HIS A 324 32.74 5.43 2.32
N ALA A 325 31.50 5.25 2.77
CA ALA A 325 30.38 4.91 1.90
C ALA A 325 30.14 5.98 0.83
N SER A 326 30.28 7.27 1.16
CA SER A 326 30.14 8.39 0.22
C SER A 326 31.03 8.21 -1.01
N THR A 327 32.22 7.62 -0.84
CA THR A 327 33.13 7.34 -1.96
C THR A 327 32.57 6.32 -2.96
N ALA A 328 31.71 5.39 -2.55
CA ALA A 328 31.08 4.42 -3.45
C ALA A 328 29.94 5.02 -4.29
N TYR A 329 29.35 6.14 -3.85
CA TYR A 329 28.23 6.81 -4.51
C TYR A 329 28.65 8.02 -5.33
N PHE A 330 29.52 8.87 -4.79
CA PHE A 330 29.76 10.21 -5.31
C PHE A 330 31.18 10.46 -5.83
N SER A 331 32.09 9.49 -5.69
CA SER A 331 33.41 9.62 -6.32
C SER A 331 33.34 9.23 -7.79
N ASN A 332 34.21 9.85 -8.60
CA ASN A 332 34.41 9.50 -10.02
C ASN A 332 34.94 8.06 -10.23
N VAL A 333 35.13 7.28 -9.16
CA VAL A 333 35.65 5.91 -9.18
C VAL A 333 34.52 4.88 -9.38
N SER A 334 33.27 5.24 -9.07
CA SER A 334 32.13 4.34 -9.27
C SER A 334 31.65 4.42 -10.72
N GLU A 335 31.92 3.38 -11.51
CA GLU A 335 31.40 3.25 -12.88
C GLU A 335 29.87 3.01 -12.92
N ILE A 336 29.20 2.98 -11.77
CA ILE A 336 27.77 2.72 -11.62
C ILE A 336 27.02 4.05 -11.46
N VAL A 337 26.33 4.47 -12.52
CA VAL A 337 25.52 5.70 -12.56
C VAL A 337 24.54 5.76 -11.39
N TYR A 338 24.56 6.88 -10.67
CA TYR A 338 23.69 7.18 -9.54
C TYR A 338 23.26 8.65 -9.58
N PRO A 339 22.04 8.94 -10.08
CA PRO A 339 21.66 10.32 -10.38
C PRO A 339 21.01 11.04 -9.19
N VAL A 340 21.15 10.53 -7.96
CA VAL A 340 20.63 11.14 -6.74
C VAL A 340 21.78 11.51 -5.80
N ASP A 341 21.54 12.47 -4.90
CA ASP A 341 22.55 13.18 -4.10
C ASP A 341 22.62 12.73 -2.62
N TYR A 342 22.01 11.58 -2.29
CA TYR A 342 21.96 11.03 -0.95
C TYR A 342 22.41 9.56 -0.90
N ILE A 343 22.84 9.11 0.27
CA ILE A 343 23.15 7.70 0.56
C ILE A 343 21.87 7.02 1.06
N PRO A 344 21.37 5.98 0.38
CA PRO A 344 20.18 5.25 0.80
C PRO A 344 20.55 4.25 1.90
N VAL A 345 20.10 4.47 3.14
CA VAL A 345 20.46 3.60 4.28
C VAL A 345 19.24 2.83 4.78
N MET A 346 19.40 1.52 4.97
CA MET A 346 18.48 0.68 5.74
C MET A 346 18.95 0.69 7.21
N ALA A 347 18.28 1.50 8.02
CA ALA A 347 18.62 1.71 9.42
C ALA A 347 17.71 0.88 10.34
N ASP A 348 18.30 0.05 11.20
CA ASP A 348 17.54 -0.63 12.25
C ASP A 348 17.20 0.34 13.39
N SER A 349 16.52 -0.15 14.42
CA SER A 349 16.12 0.66 15.58
C SER A 349 17.29 1.30 16.33
N LEU A 350 18.49 0.72 16.25
CA LEU A 350 19.69 1.23 16.88
C LEU A 350 20.32 2.38 16.07
N CYS A 351 20.45 2.21 14.75
CA CYS A 351 21.07 3.21 13.88
C CYS A 351 20.13 4.37 13.55
N TYR A 352 18.81 4.12 13.53
CA TYR A 352 17.80 5.10 13.12
C TYR A 352 17.89 6.45 13.86
N PRO A 353 17.82 6.53 15.20
CA PRO A 353 17.87 7.81 15.90
C PRO A 353 19.21 8.55 15.66
N LEU A 354 20.32 7.82 15.64
CA LEU A 354 21.65 8.39 15.41
C LEU A 354 21.78 9.00 14.00
N LEU A 355 21.19 8.37 12.99
CA LEU A 355 21.21 8.87 11.62
C LEU A 355 20.33 10.12 11.45
N LEU A 356 19.21 10.22 12.17
CA LEU A 356 18.40 11.44 12.17
C LEU A 356 19.19 12.65 12.73
N GLU A 357 19.99 12.45 13.78
CA GLU A 357 20.89 13.47 14.33
C GLU A 357 21.97 13.90 13.33
N LEU A 358 22.31 13.04 12.36
CA LEU A 358 23.23 13.33 11.26
C LEU A 358 22.54 13.94 10.03
N GLY A 359 21.27 14.33 10.15
CA GLY A 359 20.51 15.00 9.09
C GLY A 359 19.84 14.06 8.10
N ALA A 360 19.72 12.76 8.43
CA ALA A 360 18.98 11.82 7.60
C ALA A 360 17.48 12.14 7.55
N LYS A 361 16.84 11.82 6.43
CA LYS A 361 15.39 11.96 6.24
C LYS A 361 14.76 10.59 6.05
N GLU A 362 13.73 10.28 6.85
CA GLU A 362 12.97 9.05 6.66
C GLU A 362 12.10 9.13 5.42
N ILE A 363 12.21 8.10 4.58
CA ILE A 363 11.37 7.93 3.41
C ILE A 363 10.24 6.97 3.72
N ARG A 364 10.58 5.78 4.23
CA ARG A 364 9.63 4.69 4.45
C ARG A 364 10.12 3.70 5.50
N LYS A 365 9.18 2.91 6.01
CA LYS A 365 9.46 1.71 6.79
C LYS A 365 9.33 0.47 5.90
N TYR A 366 10.27 -0.46 6.06
CA TYR A 366 10.27 -1.75 5.38
C TYR A 366 10.61 -2.84 6.39
N ASN A 367 10.05 -4.02 6.16
CA ASN A 367 10.63 -5.25 6.69
C ASN A 367 11.42 -5.91 5.55
N GLN A 368 12.69 -6.22 5.79
CA GLN A 368 13.51 -7.07 4.92
C GLN A 368 13.40 -8.51 5.43
N SER A 369 12.67 -9.31 4.67
CA SER A 369 12.60 -10.75 4.90
C SER A 369 13.61 -11.45 4.02
N ILE A 370 14.46 -12.26 4.64
CA ILE A 370 15.43 -13.14 3.98
C ILE A 370 15.09 -14.57 4.38
N TRP A 371 14.90 -15.45 3.41
CA TRP A 371 14.73 -16.88 3.65
C TRP A 371 15.73 -17.69 2.83
N LEU A 372 16.19 -18.79 3.40
CA LEU A 372 16.97 -19.82 2.71
C LEU A 372 16.03 -20.71 1.90
N MET A 373 16.52 -21.30 0.82
CA MET A 373 15.66 -22.17 -0.01
C MET A 373 15.12 -23.40 0.73
N ASN A 374 15.72 -23.83 1.85
CA ASN A 374 15.12 -24.87 2.70
C ASN A 374 13.83 -24.39 3.38
N GLY A 375 13.73 -23.10 3.73
CA GLY A 375 12.51 -22.51 4.28
C GLY A 375 11.36 -22.50 3.27
N PHE A 376 11.64 -22.57 1.96
CA PHE A 376 10.61 -22.75 0.94
C PHE A 376 9.80 -24.03 1.15
N ASP A 377 10.39 -25.09 1.71
CA ASP A 377 9.71 -26.37 1.91
C ASP A 377 8.76 -26.36 3.11
N GLU A 378 9.01 -25.50 4.10
CA GLU A 378 8.06 -25.22 5.19
C GLU A 378 6.94 -24.27 4.72
N TRP A 379 7.32 -23.37 3.82
CA TRP A 379 6.43 -22.35 3.29
C TRP A 379 5.40 -22.87 2.28
N SER A 380 5.86 -23.61 1.26
CA SER A 380 5.06 -24.04 0.11
C SER A 380 3.75 -24.77 0.49
N PRO A 381 3.71 -25.69 1.47
CA PRO A 381 2.47 -26.34 1.90
C PRO A 381 1.46 -25.38 2.53
N ASN A 382 1.93 -24.27 3.12
CA ASN A 382 1.09 -23.30 3.83
C ASN A 382 0.62 -22.16 2.91
N MET A 383 1.10 -22.11 1.67
CA MET A 383 0.72 -21.06 0.72
C MET A 383 -0.77 -21.01 0.41
N GLU A 384 -1.41 -22.19 0.30
CA GLU A 384 -2.86 -22.25 0.19
C GLU A 384 -3.50 -21.58 1.41
N ASN A 385 -3.04 -21.79 2.65
CA ASN A 385 -3.63 -21.18 3.86
C ASN A 385 -3.34 -19.68 4.04
N ILE A 386 -2.17 -19.19 3.62
CA ILE A 386 -1.83 -17.75 3.68
C ILE A 386 -2.67 -16.98 2.66
N PHE A 387 -2.78 -17.56 1.46
CA PHE A 387 -3.59 -16.99 0.43
C PHE A 387 -5.05 -17.39 0.57
N GLU A 388 -5.46 -18.43 1.29
CA GLU A 388 -6.85 -18.91 1.40
C GLU A 388 -7.76 -17.82 1.93
N PRO A 389 -7.43 -17.02 2.96
CA PRO A 389 -8.25 -15.89 3.36
C PRO A 389 -8.38 -14.84 2.24
N VAL A 390 -7.28 -14.54 1.55
CA VAL A 390 -7.20 -13.59 0.42
C VAL A 390 -7.91 -14.14 -0.84
N LEU A 391 -7.90 -15.46 -1.00
CA LEU A 391 -8.47 -16.23 -2.10
C LEU A 391 -9.92 -16.58 -1.83
N ALA A 392 -10.33 -16.75 -0.58
CA ALA A 392 -11.70 -16.92 -0.12
C ALA A 392 -12.41 -15.57 -0.23
N ASP A 393 -11.73 -14.45 -0.04
CA ASP A 393 -12.22 -13.15 -0.49
C ASP A 393 -12.42 -13.16 -2.04
N SER A 394 -11.46 -13.70 -2.82
CA SER A 394 -11.59 -13.80 -4.30
C SER A 394 -12.56 -14.89 -4.83
N LYS A 395 -12.81 -15.95 -4.07
CA LYS A 395 -13.72 -17.08 -4.39
C LYS A 395 -15.12 -16.83 -3.84
N LYS A 396 -15.26 -16.03 -2.77
CA LYS A 396 -16.54 -15.41 -2.40
C LYS A 396 -16.96 -14.39 -3.45
N ILE A 397 -16.03 -13.70 -4.10
CA ILE A 397 -16.31 -12.92 -5.32
C ILE A 397 -16.81 -13.83 -6.47
N LYS A 398 -16.39 -15.09 -6.57
CA LYS A 398 -16.83 -16.05 -7.63
C LYS A 398 -18.07 -16.90 -7.31
N ASN A 399 -18.45 -17.09 -6.04
CA ASN A 399 -19.68 -17.81 -5.66
C ASN A 399 -20.83 -16.89 -5.22
N ILE A 400 -20.70 -15.58 -5.46
CA ILE A 400 -21.87 -14.70 -5.54
C ILE A 400 -22.56 -14.99 -6.87
N ALA A 401 -23.85 -15.31 -6.77
CA ALA A 401 -24.76 -15.74 -7.84
C ALA A 401 -24.54 -15.11 -9.23
N PRO A 402 -24.93 -15.79 -10.32
CA PRO A 402 -24.88 -15.24 -11.68
C PRO A 402 -25.46 -13.82 -11.72
N GLY A 403 -24.64 -12.84 -12.12
CA GLY A 403 -24.96 -11.41 -12.10
C GLY A 403 -23.85 -10.49 -11.58
N SER A 404 -22.79 -11.03 -10.96
CA SER A 404 -21.65 -10.27 -10.40
C SER A 404 -20.68 -9.67 -11.43
N GLU A 405 -20.77 -10.04 -12.71
CA GLU A 405 -20.09 -9.32 -13.82
C GLU A 405 -20.51 -7.85 -13.92
N THR A 406 -21.71 -7.54 -13.43
CA THR A 406 -22.22 -6.17 -13.30
C THR A 406 -21.60 -5.41 -12.11
N TYR A 407 -21.16 -6.14 -11.08
CA TYR A 407 -20.74 -5.58 -9.79
C TYR A 407 -19.35 -4.95 -9.85
N MET A 408 -18.39 -5.61 -10.52
CA MET A 408 -17.05 -5.07 -10.68
C MET A 408 -16.92 -4.05 -11.83
N LYS A 409 -17.89 -3.99 -12.76
CA LYS A 409 -17.98 -2.92 -13.78
C LYS A 409 -18.51 -1.58 -13.22
N GLN A 410 -19.09 -1.57 -12.02
CA GLN A 410 -19.72 -0.37 -11.44
C GLN A 410 -18.90 0.35 -10.35
N HIS A 411 -17.80 -0.24 -9.85
CA HIS A 411 -17.10 0.31 -8.67
C HIS A 411 -15.98 1.30 -9.02
N ASN A 412 -16.37 2.40 -9.65
CA ASN A 412 -15.73 3.72 -9.49
C ASN A 412 -16.71 4.73 -8.85
N GLU A 413 -17.92 4.29 -8.48
CA GLU A 413 -19.01 5.13 -8.00
C GLU A 413 -19.47 4.68 -6.59
N TYR A 414 -19.65 5.65 -5.68
CA TYR A 414 -20.35 5.54 -4.38
C TYR A 414 -20.50 4.16 -3.74
N PHE A 415 -19.60 3.83 -2.82
CA PHE A 415 -19.56 2.53 -2.14
C PHE A 415 -20.81 2.13 -1.31
N MET A 416 -21.77 3.05 -1.10
CA MET A 416 -23.00 2.79 -0.36
C MET A 416 -24.20 2.49 -1.27
N GLU A 417 -24.01 2.36 -2.59
CA GLU A 417 -25.08 2.00 -3.54
C GLU A 417 -25.55 0.56 -3.27
N HIS A 418 -26.80 0.38 -2.84
CA HIS A 418 -27.36 -0.92 -2.46
C HIS A 418 -28.90 -0.90 -2.56
N PRO A 419 -29.59 -2.02 -2.84
CA PRO A 419 -31.06 -2.06 -2.93
C PRO A 419 -31.81 -1.56 -1.68
N LEU A 420 -31.21 -1.74 -0.50
CA LEU A 420 -31.75 -1.23 0.79
C LEU A 420 -31.47 0.26 1.02
N ASP A 421 -30.63 0.90 0.21
CA ASP A 421 -30.20 2.28 0.43
C ASP A 421 -31.38 3.26 0.35
N ASN A 422 -32.26 3.10 -0.65
CA ASN A 422 -33.47 3.91 -0.78
C ASN A 422 -34.39 3.76 0.44
N TRP A 423 -34.70 2.52 0.84
CA TRP A 423 -35.53 2.26 2.02
C TRP A 423 -34.97 2.92 3.29
N ARG A 424 -33.64 2.87 3.46
CA ARG A 424 -32.91 3.47 4.58
C ARG A 424 -32.93 5.00 4.52
N LEU A 425 -32.65 5.58 3.35
CA LEU A 425 -32.59 7.03 3.13
C LEU A 425 -33.95 7.70 3.31
N GLU A 426 -35.03 7.08 2.81
CA GLU A 426 -36.40 7.56 3.01
C GLU A 426 -36.77 7.73 4.49
N ARG A 427 -36.25 6.85 5.35
CA ARG A 427 -36.56 6.79 6.78
C ARG A 427 -35.59 7.58 7.66
N LYS A 428 -34.51 8.12 7.07
CA LYS A 428 -33.49 8.93 7.77
C LYS A 428 -33.88 10.39 7.97
N VAL A 429 -34.92 10.87 7.31
CA VAL A 429 -35.33 12.27 7.39
C VAL A 429 -36.82 12.38 7.65
N ASN A 430 -37.20 13.25 8.57
CA ASN A 430 -38.55 13.80 8.63
C ASN A 430 -38.52 15.12 7.84
N PRO A 431 -39.06 15.17 6.61
CA PRO A 431 -38.88 16.34 5.75
C PRO A 431 -39.52 17.60 6.33
N ARG A 432 -40.68 17.48 7.01
CA ARG A 432 -41.33 18.61 7.70
C ARG A 432 -40.43 19.20 8.78
N GLN A 433 -39.87 18.36 9.65
CA GLN A 433 -38.96 18.82 10.71
C GLN A 433 -37.67 19.40 10.13
N PHE A 434 -37.09 18.75 9.13
CA PHE A 434 -35.89 19.24 8.45
C PHE A 434 -36.13 20.63 7.85
N VAL A 435 -37.20 20.78 7.06
CA VAL A 435 -37.54 22.07 6.45
C VAL A 435 -37.77 23.13 7.51
N HIS A 436 -38.62 22.86 8.49
CA HIS A 436 -38.93 23.82 9.55
C HIS A 436 -37.68 24.29 10.31
N LYS A 437 -36.79 23.34 10.65
CA LYS A 437 -35.63 23.60 11.48
C LYS A 437 -34.47 24.26 10.72
N TYR A 438 -34.19 23.81 9.50
CA TYR A 438 -32.94 24.17 8.82
C TYR A 438 -33.12 25.13 7.64
N ILE A 439 -34.22 25.03 6.86
CA ILE A 439 -34.30 25.73 5.57
C ILE A 439 -35.50 26.66 5.35
N LYS A 440 -36.57 26.56 6.16
CA LYS A 440 -37.82 27.33 6.01
C LYS A 440 -37.61 28.84 5.81
N LYS A 441 -36.69 29.44 6.56
CA LYS A 441 -36.41 30.89 6.48
C LYS A 441 -35.72 31.31 5.17
N TYR A 442 -34.98 30.41 4.53
CA TYR A 442 -34.30 30.66 3.26
C TYR A 442 -35.25 30.39 2.10
N LEU A 443 -36.08 29.34 2.19
CA LEU A 443 -37.15 29.06 1.22
C LEU A 443 -38.12 30.25 1.06
N LYS A 444 -38.50 30.91 2.17
CA LYS A 444 -39.36 32.11 2.12
C LYS A 444 -38.76 33.32 1.39
N LYS A 445 -37.45 33.32 1.13
CA LYS A 445 -36.71 34.42 0.50
C LYS A 445 -36.13 34.03 -0.87
N ALA A 446 -36.35 32.81 -1.32
CA ALA A 446 -35.75 32.25 -2.52
C ALA A 446 -36.82 31.99 -3.58
N ALA A 447 -36.55 32.38 -4.82
CA ALA A 447 -37.37 31.99 -5.96
C ALA A 447 -36.83 30.71 -6.62
N ASN A 448 -35.51 30.52 -6.62
CA ASN A 448 -34.80 29.41 -7.25
C ASN A 448 -33.97 28.68 -6.20
N VAL A 449 -34.24 27.39 -6.01
CA VAL A 449 -33.60 26.54 -5.02
C VAL A 449 -32.91 25.37 -5.70
N LEU A 450 -31.71 25.02 -5.26
CA LEU A 450 -30.96 23.85 -5.72
C LEU A 450 -30.73 22.87 -4.56
N GLU A 451 -31.18 21.64 -4.71
CA GLU A 451 -30.81 20.51 -3.84
C GLU A 451 -29.77 19.63 -4.55
N ILE A 452 -28.61 19.42 -3.91
CA ILE A 452 -27.54 18.56 -4.43
C ILE A 452 -27.44 17.31 -3.55
N GLY A 453 -27.41 16.13 -4.18
CA GLY A 453 -27.47 14.83 -3.51
C GLY A 453 -28.86 14.53 -2.97
N CYS A 454 -29.92 14.72 -3.77
CA CYS A 454 -31.30 14.60 -3.29
C CYS A 454 -31.71 13.15 -2.90
N GLY A 455 -30.93 12.14 -3.31
CA GLY A 455 -31.22 10.73 -3.09
C GLY A 455 -32.64 10.38 -3.55
N PRO A 456 -33.48 9.72 -2.71
CA PRO A 456 -34.87 9.42 -3.04
C PRO A 456 -35.82 10.63 -3.18
N GLY A 457 -35.32 11.86 -3.06
CA GLY A 457 -36.13 13.08 -3.28
C GLY A 457 -37.14 13.41 -2.19
N ILE A 458 -36.98 12.90 -0.96
CA ILE A 458 -37.96 13.10 0.13
C ILE A 458 -38.09 14.56 0.55
N ILE A 459 -36.99 15.31 0.61
CA ILE A 459 -37.01 16.75 0.95
C ILE A 459 -37.60 17.52 -0.23
N ALA A 460 -37.12 17.25 -1.45
CA ALA A 460 -37.65 17.83 -2.67
C ALA A 460 -39.17 17.71 -2.81
N LYS A 461 -39.70 16.49 -2.61
CA LYS A 461 -41.14 16.21 -2.64
C LYS A 461 -41.90 17.11 -1.67
N PHE A 462 -41.45 17.17 -0.43
CA PHE A 462 -42.10 17.98 0.60
C PHE A 462 -42.04 19.48 0.26
N ILE A 463 -40.92 19.97 -0.29
CA ILE A 463 -40.81 21.36 -0.74
C ILE A 463 -41.82 21.63 -1.87
N GLY A 464 -41.86 20.79 -2.90
CA GLY A 464 -42.79 20.94 -4.03
C GLY A 464 -44.27 20.90 -3.63
N GLU A 465 -44.62 20.10 -2.62
CA GLU A 465 -46.00 20.01 -2.11
C GLU A 465 -46.41 21.20 -1.21
N ASN A 466 -45.46 21.88 -0.55
CA ASN A 466 -45.76 22.87 0.50
C ASN A 466 -45.30 24.29 0.19
N TYR A 467 -44.48 24.48 -0.86
CA TYR A 467 -43.94 25.77 -1.28
C TYR A 467 -44.07 25.92 -2.80
N PRO A 468 -45.30 26.05 -3.33
CA PRO A 468 -45.57 26.03 -4.77
C PRO A 468 -44.93 27.20 -5.55
N ASP A 469 -44.59 28.29 -4.86
CA ASP A 469 -43.95 29.47 -5.47
C ASP A 469 -42.43 29.28 -5.71
N ILE A 470 -41.85 28.16 -5.27
CA ILE A 470 -40.42 27.89 -5.39
C ILE A 470 -40.13 27.06 -6.64
N SER A 471 -39.24 27.57 -7.49
CA SER A 471 -38.62 26.79 -8.56
C SER A 471 -37.48 25.94 -8.00
N LEU A 472 -37.76 24.68 -7.71
CA LEU A 472 -36.78 23.72 -7.18
C LEU A 472 -36.09 22.93 -8.31
N THR A 473 -34.76 22.97 -8.34
CA THR A 473 -33.90 22.06 -9.10
C THR A 473 -33.28 21.03 -8.15
N VAL A 474 -33.24 19.77 -8.54
CA VAL A 474 -32.63 18.68 -7.77
C VAL A 474 -31.59 17.96 -8.61
N ILE A 475 -30.50 17.54 -7.99
CA ILE A 475 -29.38 16.82 -8.63
C ILE A 475 -29.00 15.62 -7.77
N ASP A 476 -28.90 14.44 -8.38
CA ASP A 476 -28.30 13.23 -7.80
C ASP A 476 -27.66 12.40 -8.92
N LYS A 477 -26.68 11.57 -8.59
CA LYS A 477 -25.97 10.72 -9.56
C LYS A 477 -26.74 9.45 -9.94
N SER A 478 -27.60 8.92 -9.06
CA SER A 478 -28.24 7.63 -9.28
C SER A 478 -29.56 7.77 -10.05
N HIS A 479 -29.58 7.22 -11.27
CA HIS A 479 -30.70 7.31 -12.22
C HIS A 479 -31.98 6.59 -11.75
N GLU A 480 -31.89 5.69 -10.76
CA GLU A 480 -33.04 4.99 -10.17
C GLU A 480 -33.73 5.75 -9.02
N LYS A 481 -33.01 6.64 -8.32
CA LYS A 481 -33.52 7.31 -7.10
C LYS A 481 -34.48 8.47 -7.38
N THR A 482 -34.66 8.84 -8.64
CA THR A 482 -35.38 10.05 -9.10
C THR A 482 -36.81 9.78 -9.62
N LYS A 483 -37.27 8.53 -9.68
CA LYS A 483 -38.53 8.14 -10.38
C LYS A 483 -39.86 8.41 -9.67
N LYS A 484 -39.91 9.03 -8.49
CA LYS A 484 -41.17 9.22 -7.72
C LYS A 484 -41.38 10.64 -7.19
N THR A 485 -41.65 11.62 -8.05
CA THR A 485 -42.11 12.94 -7.58
C THR A 485 -42.94 13.72 -8.61
N ASN A 486 -43.89 14.53 -8.10
CA ASN A 486 -45.05 15.15 -8.76
C ASN A 486 -44.79 16.14 -9.92
N GLU A 487 -45.85 16.45 -10.66
CA GLU A 487 -45.94 17.31 -11.86
C GLU A 487 -45.54 18.79 -11.67
N ASN A 488 -45.50 19.33 -10.43
CA ASN A 488 -45.12 20.74 -10.17
C ASN A 488 -43.61 20.94 -9.90
N THR A 489 -42.81 19.88 -9.96
CA THR A 489 -41.35 19.96 -9.88
C THR A 489 -40.78 20.07 -11.28
N LYS A 490 -40.09 21.17 -11.62
CA LYS A 490 -39.26 21.21 -12.84
C LYS A 490 -38.03 20.32 -12.62
N PHE A 491 -38.21 19.02 -12.80
CA PHE A 491 -37.10 18.11 -12.94
C PHE A 491 -36.34 18.46 -14.22
N LEU A 492 -35.03 18.67 -14.10
CA LEU A 492 -34.15 18.40 -15.22
C LEU A 492 -34.03 16.87 -15.30
N GLU A 493 -35.02 16.21 -15.90
CA GLU A 493 -35.07 14.74 -16.10
C GLU A 493 -33.95 14.22 -17.02
N LYS A 494 -33.16 15.12 -17.61
CA LYS A 494 -32.04 14.82 -18.50
C LYS A 494 -30.73 15.37 -17.95
N ILE A 495 -30.25 14.80 -16.86
CA ILE A 495 -28.81 14.82 -16.59
C ILE A 495 -28.42 13.40 -16.19
N GLN A 496 -27.95 12.64 -17.19
CA GLN A 496 -27.21 11.41 -16.96
C GLN A 496 -25.86 11.82 -16.38
N ILE A 497 -25.75 11.82 -15.05
CA ILE A 497 -24.53 12.21 -14.34
C ILE A 497 -23.68 10.95 -14.15
N SER A 498 -22.67 10.77 -15.00
CA SER A 498 -21.55 9.86 -14.71
C SER A 498 -20.64 10.50 -13.65
N GLY A 499 -20.17 9.71 -12.67
CA GLY A 499 -19.41 10.18 -11.50
C GLY A 499 -18.30 11.20 -11.80
N GLY A 500 -18.57 12.48 -11.49
CA GLY A 500 -17.62 13.59 -11.65
C GLY A 500 -18.20 15.01 -11.54
N GLU A 501 -19.52 15.18 -11.58
CA GLU A 501 -20.10 16.52 -11.89
C GLU A 501 -20.45 17.44 -10.71
N ILE A 502 -20.40 17.03 -9.43
CA ILE A 502 -20.53 18.05 -8.34
C ILE A 502 -19.35 19.04 -8.38
N TYR A 503 -18.22 18.62 -8.94
CA TYR A 503 -17.06 19.47 -9.19
C TYR A 503 -17.24 20.35 -10.45
N LYS A 504 -18.26 20.08 -11.26
CA LYS A 504 -18.59 20.81 -12.50
C LYS A 504 -20.08 20.65 -12.88
N LEU A 505 -20.95 21.44 -12.26
CA LEU A 505 -22.40 21.39 -12.46
C LEU A 505 -22.77 21.96 -13.84
N PRO A 506 -23.64 21.30 -14.62
CA PRO A 506 -24.13 21.81 -15.91
C PRO A 506 -25.21 22.89 -15.74
N LEU A 507 -25.01 23.78 -14.77
CA LEU A 507 -25.90 24.87 -14.40
C LEU A 507 -25.20 26.21 -14.67
N ARG A 508 -26.00 27.22 -15.00
CA ARG A 508 -25.49 28.58 -15.24
C ARG A 508 -24.99 29.19 -13.93
N ASP A 509 -23.94 30.00 -14.03
CA ASP A 509 -23.45 30.84 -12.94
C ASP A 509 -24.58 31.70 -12.36
N ASN A 510 -24.49 32.05 -11.08
CA ASN A 510 -25.37 33.03 -10.43
C ASN A 510 -26.88 32.81 -10.70
N SER A 511 -27.35 31.57 -10.60
CA SER A 511 -28.72 31.20 -10.97
C SER A 511 -29.61 30.83 -9.79
N TYR A 512 -29.04 30.49 -8.64
CA TYR A 512 -29.80 29.99 -7.48
C TYR A 512 -29.72 30.92 -6.27
N ASP A 513 -30.86 31.17 -5.64
CA ASP A 513 -31.00 32.02 -4.45
C ASP A 513 -30.63 31.26 -3.17
N PHE A 514 -30.93 29.96 -3.13
CA PHE A 514 -30.58 29.06 -2.03
C PHE A 514 -30.12 27.70 -2.56
N ILE A 515 -28.97 27.24 -2.09
CA ILE A 515 -28.41 25.92 -2.43
C ILE A 515 -28.24 25.13 -1.14
N PHE A 516 -28.68 23.88 -1.12
CA PHE A 516 -28.41 23.01 0.01
C PHE A 516 -27.96 21.61 -0.41
N CYS A 517 -27.12 21.02 0.43
CA CYS A 517 -26.58 19.69 0.28
C CYS A 517 -26.58 18.99 1.64
N ARG A 518 -26.98 17.72 1.68
CA ARG A 518 -27.11 16.97 2.94
C ARG A 518 -26.57 15.55 2.82
N LEU A 519 -25.68 15.16 3.74
CA LEU A 519 -25.11 13.81 3.87
C LEU A 519 -24.42 13.30 2.60
N LEU A 520 -23.71 14.19 1.90
CA LEU A 520 -23.00 13.89 0.66
C LEU A 520 -21.49 14.12 0.78
N PHE A 521 -21.08 15.16 1.52
CA PHE A 521 -19.70 15.63 1.60
C PHE A 521 -18.76 14.58 2.20
N GLN A 522 -19.27 13.75 3.11
CA GLN A 522 -18.52 12.62 3.67
C GLN A 522 -18.14 11.57 2.61
N TYR A 523 -18.67 11.65 1.38
CA TYR A 523 -18.39 10.75 0.27
C TYR A 523 -17.63 11.42 -0.87
N LEU A 524 -17.15 12.67 -0.70
CA LEU A 524 -16.46 13.43 -1.74
C LEU A 524 -14.95 13.36 -1.56
N LYS A 525 -14.24 13.03 -2.63
CA LYS A 525 -12.76 13.09 -2.69
C LYS A 525 -12.23 14.53 -2.66
N GLU A 526 -12.96 15.47 -3.25
CA GLU A 526 -12.56 16.89 -3.37
C GLU A 526 -13.67 17.84 -2.86
N PRO A 527 -13.99 17.82 -1.55
CA PRO A 527 -15.10 18.60 -1.00
C PRO A 527 -14.93 20.12 -1.21
N GLN A 528 -13.69 20.63 -1.24
CA GLN A 528 -13.43 22.05 -1.52
C GLN A 528 -13.87 22.43 -2.94
N THR A 529 -13.53 21.60 -3.94
CA THR A 529 -13.93 21.81 -5.33
C THR A 529 -15.45 21.84 -5.47
N ALA A 530 -16.16 20.98 -4.74
CA ALA A 530 -17.63 20.99 -4.69
C ALA A 530 -18.19 22.30 -4.11
N VAL A 531 -17.62 22.84 -3.01
CA VAL A 531 -18.08 24.14 -2.47
C VAL A 531 -17.84 25.27 -3.47
N ASN A 532 -16.68 25.27 -4.16
CA ASN A 532 -16.38 26.28 -5.18
C ASN A 532 -17.41 26.26 -6.32
N GLU A 533 -17.86 25.06 -6.71
CA GLU A 533 -18.85 24.91 -7.75
C GLU A 533 -20.27 25.30 -7.30
N MET A 534 -20.64 24.96 -6.06
CA MET A 534 -21.85 25.50 -5.42
C MET A 534 -21.81 27.04 -5.38
N MET A 535 -20.64 27.62 -5.08
CA MET A 535 -20.41 29.06 -5.10
C MET A 535 -20.59 29.66 -6.49
N ARG A 536 -20.12 29.02 -7.56
CA ARG A 536 -20.28 29.50 -8.93
C ARG A 536 -21.76 29.68 -9.30
N VAL A 537 -22.58 28.66 -9.04
CA VAL A 537 -24.01 28.65 -9.42
C VAL A 537 -24.91 29.43 -8.45
N CYS A 538 -24.43 29.74 -7.25
CA CYS A 538 -25.12 30.62 -6.30
C CYS A 538 -25.11 32.08 -6.78
N LYS A 539 -26.23 32.79 -6.63
CA LYS A 539 -26.31 34.23 -6.86
C LYS A 539 -25.55 35.01 -5.79
N LYS A 540 -25.11 36.23 -6.12
CA LYS A 540 -24.73 37.22 -5.11
C LYS A 540 -25.91 37.50 -4.18
N GLY A 541 -25.65 37.58 -2.88
CA GLY A 541 -26.64 37.59 -1.81
C GLY A 541 -27.31 36.23 -1.53
N GLY A 542 -27.05 35.20 -2.35
CA GLY A 542 -27.58 33.86 -2.17
C GLY A 542 -26.93 33.11 -1.02
N THR A 543 -27.63 32.11 -0.48
CA THR A 543 -27.15 31.31 0.66
C THR A 543 -26.82 29.87 0.24
N ILE A 544 -25.70 29.35 0.73
CA ILE A 544 -25.29 27.95 0.60
C ILE A 544 -25.39 27.27 1.97
N MET A 545 -25.98 26.07 2.00
CA MET A 545 -26.05 25.20 3.17
C MET A 545 -25.41 23.84 2.87
N VAL A 546 -24.51 23.39 3.74
CA VAL A 546 -24.03 22.00 3.74
C VAL A 546 -24.27 21.40 5.12
N GLN A 547 -24.91 20.23 5.16
CA GLN A 547 -25.15 19.49 6.40
C GLN A 547 -24.55 18.08 6.30
N ASP A 548 -23.62 17.75 7.19
CA ASP A 548 -22.99 16.43 7.21
C ASP A 548 -22.57 15.98 8.61
N LEU A 549 -22.10 14.73 8.73
CA LEU A 549 -21.75 14.10 10.00
C LEU A 549 -20.33 14.41 10.45
N ASP A 550 -20.13 14.34 11.78
CA ASP A 550 -18.82 14.32 12.41
C ASP A 550 -18.77 13.23 13.49
N GLY A 551 -17.78 12.33 13.37
CA GLY A 551 -17.49 11.29 14.36
C GLY A 551 -18.45 10.10 14.34
N GLN A 552 -18.96 9.71 13.17
CA GLN A 552 -19.93 8.61 13.10
C GLN A 552 -19.32 7.28 13.59
N MET A 553 -19.96 6.64 14.58
CA MET A 553 -19.49 5.43 15.30
C MET A 553 -18.30 5.64 16.26
N LEU A 554 -17.75 6.85 16.33
CA LEU A 554 -16.48 7.13 17.00
C LEU A 554 -16.65 7.85 18.34
N SER A 555 -17.88 8.16 18.76
CA SER A 555 -18.18 8.73 20.08
C SER A 555 -19.11 7.79 20.83
N HIS A 556 -18.53 6.97 21.72
CA HIS A 556 -19.29 6.01 22.51
C HIS A 556 -18.60 5.56 23.81
N TYR A 557 -19.37 5.01 24.75
CA TYR A 557 -18.92 4.41 26.01
C TYR A 557 -19.90 3.29 26.43
N PRO A 558 -19.44 2.17 27.05
CA PRO A 558 -18.06 1.83 27.36
C PRO A 558 -17.25 1.53 26.10
N GLU A 559 -16.01 1.99 26.08
CA GLU A 559 -15.06 1.66 25.03
C GLU A 559 -14.72 0.17 25.13
N LYS A 560 -15.06 -0.60 24.09
CA LYS A 560 -14.56 -1.96 23.92
C LYS A 560 -13.33 -1.87 23.04
N ASN A 561 -12.13 -1.91 23.64
CA ASN A 561 -10.85 -1.65 22.96
C ASN A 561 -10.72 -2.34 21.60
N ASP A 562 -11.14 -3.61 21.50
CA ASP A 562 -11.07 -4.37 20.24
C ASP A 562 -12.04 -3.84 19.17
N LEU A 563 -13.26 -3.47 19.55
CA LEU A 563 -14.28 -2.93 18.65
C LEU A 563 -13.93 -1.51 18.20
N GLN A 564 -13.46 -0.67 19.13
CA GLN A 564 -13.06 0.72 18.84
C GLN A 564 -11.87 0.75 17.87
N THR A 565 -10.80 0.02 18.19
CA THR A 565 -9.59 -0.06 17.35
C THR A 565 -9.94 -0.57 15.95
N LEU A 566 -10.87 -1.51 15.85
CA LEU A 566 -11.31 -2.08 14.59
C LEU A 566 -12.14 -1.09 13.77
N ILE A 567 -13.10 -0.38 14.37
CA ILE A 567 -13.92 0.65 13.70
C ILE A 567 -13.05 1.80 13.20
N GLU A 568 -12.07 2.25 13.99
CA GLU A 568 -11.12 3.30 13.60
C GLU A 568 -10.27 2.85 12.40
N ARG A 569 -9.73 1.63 12.46
CA ARG A 569 -8.93 1.06 11.37
C ARG A 569 -9.74 0.92 10.09
N ILE A 570 -10.98 0.43 10.18
CA ILE A 570 -11.89 0.31 9.03
C ILE A 570 -12.20 1.69 8.46
N SER A 571 -12.55 2.64 9.31
CA SER A 571 -12.88 4.00 8.88
C SER A 571 -11.70 4.65 8.15
N LYS A 572 -10.46 4.44 8.62
CA LYS A 572 -9.25 4.91 7.96
C LYS A 572 -9.05 4.27 6.59
N ILE A 573 -9.24 2.95 6.47
CA ILE A 573 -9.05 2.23 5.20
C ILE A 573 -10.10 2.65 4.17
N ILE A 574 -11.37 2.77 4.56
CA ILE A 574 -12.43 3.26 3.66
C ILE A 574 -12.15 4.72 3.27
N ALA A 575 -11.61 5.53 4.18
CA ALA A 575 -11.22 6.89 3.85
C ALA A 575 -10.12 6.97 2.79
N GLU A 576 -9.05 6.20 2.96
CA GLU A 576 -7.90 6.19 2.04
C GLU A 576 -8.25 5.65 0.64
N ASN A 577 -9.18 4.70 0.54
CA ASN A 577 -9.45 3.99 -0.72
C ASN A 577 -10.71 4.49 -1.44
N GLN A 578 -11.74 4.91 -0.70
CA GLN A 578 -13.04 5.31 -1.27
C GLN A 578 -13.31 6.82 -1.17
N GLY A 579 -12.45 7.59 -0.50
CA GLY A 579 -12.66 9.03 -0.27
C GLY A 579 -13.73 9.33 0.78
N PHE A 580 -14.01 8.40 1.68
CA PHE A 580 -14.95 8.59 2.78
C PHE A 580 -14.33 9.41 3.91
N ASP A 581 -14.97 10.47 4.38
CA ASP A 581 -14.48 11.26 5.51
C ASP A 581 -15.49 11.26 6.67
N PRO A 582 -15.27 10.45 7.73
CA PRO A 582 -16.17 10.40 8.89
C PRO A 582 -16.11 11.68 9.74
N TYR A 583 -15.19 12.59 9.45
CA TYR A 583 -14.97 13.86 10.15
C TYR A 583 -15.20 15.06 9.22
N VAL A 584 -15.97 14.91 8.14
CA VAL A 584 -16.17 16.02 7.20
C VAL A 584 -16.90 17.20 7.84
N GLY A 585 -17.78 16.92 8.81
CA GLY A 585 -18.61 17.92 9.47
C GLY A 585 -17.80 19.05 10.12
N ARG A 586 -16.71 18.74 10.84
CA ARG A 586 -15.84 19.78 11.43
C ARG A 586 -15.09 20.62 10.39
N LYS A 587 -14.95 20.13 9.16
CA LYS A 587 -14.21 20.80 8.08
C LYS A 587 -15.06 21.82 7.31
N LEU A 588 -16.40 21.76 7.44
CA LEU A 588 -17.33 22.60 6.67
C LEU A 588 -17.09 24.11 6.84
N PHE A 589 -16.74 24.57 8.04
CA PHE A 589 -16.38 25.98 8.28
C PHE A 589 -15.18 26.42 7.43
N SER A 590 -14.13 25.60 7.41
CA SER A 590 -12.93 25.85 6.63
C SER A 590 -13.24 25.88 5.13
N PHE A 591 -14.02 24.91 4.65
CA PHE A 591 -14.37 24.84 3.23
C PHE A 591 -15.12 26.09 2.76
N PHE A 592 -16.05 26.59 3.58
CA PHE A 592 -16.80 27.80 3.27
C PHE A 592 -15.90 29.05 3.29
N ASN A 593 -14.99 29.15 4.26
CA ASN A 593 -14.07 30.27 4.36
C ASN A 593 -13.10 30.32 3.16
N LEU A 594 -12.52 29.18 2.79
CA LEU A 594 -11.63 29.06 1.63
C LEU A 594 -12.34 29.37 0.30
N ALA A 595 -13.63 29.03 0.19
CA ALA A 595 -14.45 29.38 -0.98
C ALA A 595 -14.86 30.86 -1.03
N GLY A 596 -14.56 31.64 0.01
CA GLY A 596 -14.88 33.06 0.10
C GLY A 596 -16.31 33.38 0.56
N LEU A 597 -17.07 32.40 1.08
CA LEU A 597 -18.38 32.64 1.67
C LEU A 597 -18.29 33.55 2.90
N LYS A 598 -19.30 34.38 3.09
CA LYS A 598 -19.39 35.37 4.15
C LYS A 598 -20.53 35.06 5.09
N GLN A 599 -20.53 35.70 6.25
CA GLN A 599 -21.53 35.48 7.32
C GLN A 599 -21.72 33.99 7.66
N ILE A 600 -20.60 33.25 7.72
CA ILE A 600 -20.62 31.81 7.92
C ILE A 600 -21.21 31.49 9.30
N LYS A 601 -22.26 30.67 9.34
CA LYS A 601 -22.90 30.19 10.57
C LYS A 601 -22.80 28.69 10.63
N ILE A 602 -22.25 28.17 11.73
CA ILE A 602 -22.22 26.75 12.03
C ILE A 602 -23.30 26.45 13.06
N ARG A 603 -24.09 25.42 12.79
CA ARG A 603 -25.02 24.81 13.73
C ARG A 603 -24.57 23.38 14.01
N PHE A 604 -24.62 23.02 15.27
CA PHE A 604 -24.27 21.72 15.79
C PHE A 604 -25.51 21.11 16.45
N ASP A 605 -25.86 19.89 16.05
CA ASP A 605 -26.98 19.15 16.62
C ASP A 605 -26.54 17.72 16.98
N GLU A 606 -27.12 17.18 18.05
CA GLU A 606 -27.01 15.76 18.35
C GLU A 606 -27.63 14.90 17.24
N TYR A 607 -26.98 13.79 16.91
CA TYR A 607 -27.44 12.83 15.92
C TYR A 607 -27.09 11.41 16.34
N HIS A 608 -27.89 10.42 15.94
CA HIS A 608 -27.70 9.01 16.34
C HIS A 608 -27.44 8.80 17.85
N LYS A 609 -28.01 9.66 18.70
CA LYS A 609 -27.87 9.55 20.16
C LYS A 609 -28.62 8.33 20.66
N ILE A 610 -27.90 7.39 21.25
CA ILE A 610 -28.41 6.17 21.87
C ILE A 610 -27.87 6.15 23.29
N ALA A 611 -28.78 6.11 24.27
CA ALA A 611 -28.45 6.01 25.69
C ALA A 611 -29.22 4.82 26.27
N GLY A 612 -28.49 3.77 26.61
CA GLY A 612 -29.02 2.43 26.87
C GLY A 612 -29.33 1.65 25.59
N THR A 613 -30.28 0.73 25.69
CA THR A 613 -30.70 -0.13 24.57
C THR A 613 -31.32 0.70 23.44
N ILE A 614 -30.78 0.55 22.23
CA ILE A 614 -31.32 1.16 21.02
C ILE A 614 -32.78 0.77 20.77
N ASP A 615 -33.59 1.72 20.30
CA ASP A 615 -34.98 1.42 19.93
C ASP A 615 -35.06 0.59 18.63
N LYS A 616 -36.17 -0.14 18.47
CA LYS A 616 -36.40 -1.06 17.35
C LYS A 616 -36.31 -0.39 15.98
N LYS A 617 -36.70 0.89 15.86
CA LYS A 617 -36.66 1.61 14.58
C LYS A 617 -35.22 1.93 14.21
N ASN A 618 -34.45 2.51 15.13
CA ASN A 618 -33.05 2.83 14.89
C ASN A 618 -32.18 1.57 14.74
N TYR A 619 -32.49 0.48 15.46
CA TYR A 619 -31.84 -0.81 15.28
C TYR A 619 -31.91 -1.29 13.82
N LYS A 620 -33.11 -1.31 13.22
CA LYS A 620 -33.28 -1.72 11.82
C LYS A 620 -32.54 -0.82 10.83
N LEU A 621 -32.42 0.48 11.14
CA LEU A 621 -31.66 1.41 10.30
C LEU A 621 -30.15 1.15 10.38
N TRP A 622 -29.63 0.81 11.56
CA TRP A 622 -28.23 0.43 11.76
C TRP A 622 -27.92 -0.94 11.17
N GLU A 623 -28.80 -1.91 11.35
CA GLU A 623 -28.69 -3.23 10.71
C GLU A 623 -28.63 -3.10 9.19
N ALA A 624 -29.57 -2.34 8.59
CA ALA A 624 -29.54 -2.07 7.15
C ALA A 624 -28.26 -1.32 6.74
N LYS A 625 -27.80 -0.35 7.53
CA LYS A 625 -26.57 0.40 7.23
C LYS A 625 -25.34 -0.51 7.23
N LEU A 626 -25.21 -1.38 8.22
CA LEU A 626 -24.09 -2.32 8.31
C LEU A 626 -24.19 -3.42 7.26
N GLU A 627 -25.39 -3.81 6.86
CA GLU A 627 -25.59 -4.73 5.73
C GLU A 627 -25.17 -4.07 4.41
N ILE A 628 -25.54 -2.81 4.19
CA ILE A 628 -25.10 -2.03 3.02
C ILE A 628 -23.58 -1.88 3.01
N ALA A 629 -22.97 -1.65 4.17
CA ALA A 629 -21.51 -1.54 4.30
C ALA A 629 -20.79 -2.89 4.31
N LEU A 630 -21.53 -4.02 4.35
CA LEU A 630 -20.95 -5.34 4.52
C LEU A 630 -19.94 -5.70 3.43
N PRO A 631 -20.14 -5.39 2.13
CA PRO A 631 -19.13 -5.62 1.10
C PRO A 631 -17.79 -4.92 1.39
N GLU A 632 -17.82 -3.66 1.83
CA GLU A 632 -16.61 -2.93 2.23
C GLU A 632 -16.00 -3.51 3.50
N LEU A 633 -16.82 -3.90 4.48
CA LEU A 633 -16.33 -4.56 5.69
C LEU A 633 -15.68 -5.91 5.38
N ILE A 634 -16.23 -6.68 4.44
CA ILE A 634 -15.66 -7.93 3.94
C ILE A 634 -14.30 -7.64 3.30
N TRP A 635 -14.23 -6.62 2.44
CA TRP A 635 -13.00 -6.22 1.76
C TRP A 635 -11.91 -5.78 2.75
N VAL A 636 -12.25 -4.92 3.72
CA VAL A 636 -11.30 -4.43 4.74
C VAL A 636 -10.82 -5.54 5.68
N LEU A 637 -11.73 -6.37 6.16
CA LEU A 637 -11.41 -7.42 7.14
C LEU A 637 -10.88 -8.70 6.50
N GLY A 638 -11.03 -8.79 5.17
CA GLY A 638 -10.68 -9.95 4.37
C GLY A 638 -11.28 -11.25 4.88
N SER A 639 -12.51 -11.17 5.37
CA SER A 639 -13.31 -12.29 5.83
C SER A 639 -14.75 -11.86 6.09
N GLU A 640 -15.69 -12.41 5.35
CA GLU A 640 -17.12 -12.22 5.62
C GLU A 640 -17.55 -12.72 7.00
N LYS A 641 -16.93 -13.79 7.51
CA LYS A 641 -17.21 -14.25 8.87
C LYS A 641 -16.85 -13.16 9.88
N LYS A 642 -15.67 -12.54 9.74
CA LYS A 642 -15.25 -11.42 10.61
C LYS A 642 -16.10 -10.17 10.39
N ALA A 643 -16.51 -9.87 9.16
CA ALA A 643 -17.37 -8.73 8.86
C ALA A 643 -18.78 -8.88 9.44
N ARG A 644 -19.37 -10.08 9.31
CA ARG A 644 -20.66 -10.41 9.95
C ARG A 644 -20.53 -10.42 11.46
N GLN A 645 -19.45 -11.00 12.01
CA GLN A 645 -19.18 -10.95 13.45
C GLN A 645 -19.05 -9.51 13.95
N LEU A 646 -18.30 -8.65 13.26
CA LEU A 646 -18.19 -7.23 13.62
C LEU A 646 -19.54 -6.52 13.57
N LYS A 647 -20.32 -6.75 12.51
CA LYS A 647 -21.69 -6.23 12.40
C LYS A 647 -22.51 -6.67 13.62
N ASP A 648 -22.50 -7.96 13.94
CA ASP A 648 -23.28 -8.52 15.04
C ASP A 648 -22.78 -8.00 16.40
N ASP A 649 -21.46 -7.89 16.60
CA ASP A 649 -20.84 -7.33 17.80
C ASP A 649 -21.24 -5.87 17.99
N TYR A 650 -21.27 -5.08 16.91
CA TYR A 650 -21.70 -3.69 16.96
C TYR A 650 -23.21 -3.59 17.21
N LEU A 651 -24.05 -4.40 16.57
CA LEU A 651 -25.49 -4.43 16.82
C LEU A 651 -25.80 -4.86 18.27
N ASN A 652 -25.09 -5.86 18.78
CA ASN A 652 -25.16 -6.28 20.18
C ASN A 652 -24.68 -5.19 21.13
N TYR A 653 -23.64 -4.45 20.76
CA TYR A 653 -23.20 -3.27 21.50
C TYR A 653 -24.33 -2.22 21.58
N LEU A 654 -25.05 -1.95 20.48
CA LEU A 654 -26.19 -1.02 20.51
C LEU A 654 -27.37 -1.52 21.36
N LEU A 655 -27.49 -2.83 21.60
CA LEU A 655 -28.55 -3.41 22.46
C LEU A 655 -28.21 -3.36 23.95
N ASP A 656 -26.94 -3.19 24.32
CA ASP A 656 -26.50 -3.15 25.72
C ASP A 656 -27.09 -1.93 26.47
N LYS A 657 -27.66 -2.17 27.65
CA LYS A 657 -28.24 -1.13 28.52
C LYS A 657 -27.20 -0.12 29.04
N LYS A 658 -25.91 -0.46 28.98
CA LYS A 658 -24.80 0.41 29.39
C LYS A 658 -24.27 1.30 28.26
N THR A 659 -24.71 1.06 27.02
CA THR A 659 -24.20 1.79 25.86
C THR A 659 -24.66 3.22 25.84
N PHE A 660 -23.73 4.14 25.68
CA PHE A 660 -23.97 5.50 25.27
C PHE A 660 -23.20 5.77 23.99
N THR A 661 -23.85 6.15 22.90
CA THR A 661 -23.19 6.54 21.64
C THR A 661 -23.93 7.67 20.98
N PHE A 662 -23.20 8.52 20.27
CA PHE A 662 -23.76 9.63 19.52
C PHE A 662 -22.86 9.99 18.36
N SER A 663 -23.38 10.86 17.51
CA SER A 663 -22.67 11.51 16.43
C SER A 663 -23.14 12.95 16.36
N HIS A 664 -22.37 13.79 15.68
CA HIS A 664 -22.75 15.20 15.51
C HIS A 664 -23.25 15.41 14.09
N MET A 665 -24.33 16.16 13.97
CA MET A 665 -24.75 16.74 12.71
C MET A 665 -24.23 18.18 12.66
N MET A 666 -23.29 18.45 11.77
CA MET A 666 -22.75 19.77 11.50
C MET A 666 -23.48 20.38 10.33
N THR A 667 -24.00 21.59 10.50
CA THR A 667 -24.65 22.35 9.42
C THR A 667 -23.97 23.70 9.26
N ALA A 668 -23.36 23.94 8.11
CA ALA A 668 -22.80 25.21 7.74
C ALA A 668 -23.76 25.99 6.83
N TYR A 669 -23.89 27.29 7.07
CA TYR A 669 -24.53 28.25 6.18
C TYR A 669 -23.53 29.34 5.82
N GLY A 670 -23.52 29.80 4.57
CA GLY A 670 -22.71 30.93 4.13
C GLY A 670 -23.43 31.72 3.05
N ILE A 671 -23.10 33.00 2.91
CA ILE A 671 -23.64 33.92 1.91
C ILE A 671 -22.56 34.23 0.88
N LYS A 672 -22.91 34.19 -0.42
CA LYS A 672 -22.05 34.69 -1.49
C LYS A 672 -22.21 36.21 -1.60
N GLU A 673 -21.13 36.97 -1.49
CA GLU A 673 -21.14 38.44 -1.70
C GLU A 673 -20.92 38.86 -3.15
#